data_AF-A0A8B7JPI8-F1
#
_entry.id   AF-A0A8B7JPI8-F1
#
_cell.length_a   1.000
_cell.length_b   1.000
_cell.length_c   1.000
_cell.angle_alpha   90.00
_cell.angle_beta   90.00
_cell.angle_gamma   90.00
#
_symmetry.space_group_name_H-M   'P 1'
#
loop_
_entity.id
_entity.type
_entity.pdbx_description
1 polymer ?
#
loop_
_entity_poly.entity_id
_entity_poly.type
_entity_poly.pdbx_seq_one_letter_code
_entity_poly.pdbx_strand_id
1 'polypeptide(L)'
;MLDGNRLRALPAGFGRLQRLKMLNLSSNLLGEFPAAVLALPGLEELYLSRNQLALLPTRLCQLRQLRTLWLDNNRIRYLPDSIVLLRSLEELVLQGNQIAILPEGFGQLSRVTLWKIKDNPLIQPPYEVCMKGIPYIAAYQQELAHSQPALKPRLKLVLMGPKDAGKTSLRRRLMDFIQSFFLSPGALYVLVVNLSAYVPQHFYRSVGYFLHWLGSKVPHAVVCMVGTHADLCAERELEEKCLDIHHQIALQEKRDAEGLQSLVQQVDEALAQDFDLRCSSPHAAFYGVSDKNLRRKKAQFQYLLNNRPQILSPVLPFSCRDPCQVRRLRDKLLSVAEHRDIFPNLHRVLPKSWQVLEELHFQPQAQQLWLSWWDSARLGLQAGLTEDRLQSALSYLHESGKLLYFEEHLTLREYVFHNLPRLIDILNVFCQRDATVLLQKLLGDAPVDELRATQLHHYVEGFLLHGLLPAHVIRLLLKPHVQSREDLQLILELLEKMGLCYCVNKPKCKPLNGAAAWYKFPCYVKNEVPHAEAWINGANLSGQSFVVEQLQIEYSFPFIFPPGLFARYSVQINSHVVQRSDGKYQIYAYRGKVPVVVSYRPARGALQPDTLSIASHASLPNIWTAWQAITPLVEELNVLLQEWPGLYYTVHVLCSKCLKRGSPNPHTFPGELLSQPRPEGLTEIICPKNGSERVNVALVYPPTPTVVSPCSNSHAAWGQF
;
A
#
# COMPACT_ATOMS: atom_id res chain seq x y z
N MET A 1 -27.92 13.64 22.33
CA MET A 1 -26.83 12.71 21.96
C MET A 1 -27.27 11.31 22.37
N LEU A 2 -27.32 10.36 21.43
CA LEU A 2 -27.73 8.97 21.63
C LEU A 2 -26.67 7.99 21.06
N ASP A 3 -25.43 8.46 20.92
CA ASP A 3 -24.32 7.69 20.39
C ASP A 3 -23.79 6.63 21.37
N GLY A 4 -23.14 5.60 20.84
CA GLY A 4 -22.49 4.54 21.64
C GLY A 4 -23.44 3.59 22.37
N ASN A 5 -24.71 3.55 21.97
CA ASN A 5 -25.73 2.66 22.53
C ASN A 5 -25.88 1.36 21.70
N ARG A 6 -26.89 0.55 22.04
CA ARG A 6 -27.26 -0.68 21.31
C ARG A 6 -28.60 -0.54 20.59
N LEU A 7 -28.93 0.67 20.14
CA LEU A 7 -30.23 0.97 19.53
C LEU A 7 -30.35 0.28 18.17
N ARG A 8 -31.47 -0.41 17.95
CA ARG A 8 -31.84 -1.02 16.65
C ARG A 8 -32.89 -0.21 15.88
N ALA A 9 -33.68 0.60 16.58
CA ALA A 9 -34.70 1.46 16.02
C ALA A 9 -34.97 2.65 16.96
N LEU A 10 -35.66 3.68 16.44
CA LEU A 10 -36.22 4.77 17.23
C LEU A 10 -37.74 4.58 17.39
N PRO A 11 -38.34 5.01 18.52
CA PRO A 11 -39.78 4.90 18.72
C PRO A 11 -40.54 5.80 17.73
N ALA A 12 -41.74 5.38 17.31
CA ALA A 12 -42.55 6.14 16.35
C ALA A 12 -42.86 7.58 16.80
N GLY A 13 -42.99 7.80 18.11
CA GLY A 13 -43.21 9.14 18.69
C GLY A 13 -42.02 10.10 18.58
N PHE A 14 -40.82 9.63 18.20
CA PHE A 14 -39.61 10.46 18.12
C PHE A 14 -39.75 11.62 17.12
N GLY A 15 -40.56 11.44 16.08
CA GLY A 15 -40.88 12.48 15.11
C GLY A 15 -41.62 13.69 15.70
N ARG A 16 -42.11 13.65 16.95
CA ARG A 16 -42.77 14.79 17.61
C ARG A 16 -41.80 15.87 18.09
N LEU A 17 -40.49 15.61 18.04
CA LEU A 17 -39.43 16.52 18.50
C LEU A 17 -39.15 17.65 17.48
N GLN A 18 -40.16 18.44 17.14
CA GLN A 18 -40.13 19.43 16.04
C GLN A 18 -39.09 20.55 16.19
N ARG A 19 -38.51 20.73 17.39
CA ARG A 19 -37.45 21.72 17.68
C ARG A 19 -36.04 21.13 17.64
N LEU A 20 -35.89 19.83 17.35
CA LEU A 20 -34.59 19.17 17.34
C LEU A 20 -33.76 19.63 16.13
N LYS A 21 -32.57 20.17 16.41
CA LYS A 21 -31.63 20.63 15.38
C LYS A 21 -30.49 19.65 15.12
N MET A 22 -29.96 19.03 16.18
CA MET A 22 -28.84 18.10 16.10
C MET A 22 -29.25 16.74 16.66
N LEU A 23 -28.96 15.68 15.92
CA LEU A 23 -29.22 14.29 16.33
C LEU A 23 -28.00 13.42 16.05
N ASN A 24 -27.38 12.92 17.12
CA ASN A 24 -26.30 11.94 17.04
C ASN A 24 -26.77 10.54 17.44
N LEU A 25 -26.69 9.60 16.50
CA LEU A 25 -27.04 8.18 16.60
C LEU A 25 -25.86 7.29 16.23
N SER A 26 -24.65 7.83 16.26
CA SER A 26 -23.44 7.11 15.85
C SER A 26 -23.12 5.92 16.76
N SER A 27 -22.42 4.91 16.25
CA SER A 27 -22.01 3.71 17.00
C SER A 27 -23.19 2.99 17.67
N ASN A 28 -24.24 2.71 16.90
CA ASN A 28 -25.40 1.92 17.30
C ASN A 28 -25.53 0.65 16.42
N LEU A 29 -26.66 -0.05 16.48
CA LEU A 29 -26.95 -1.28 15.73
C LEU A 29 -28.10 -1.08 14.72
N LEU A 30 -28.23 0.11 14.14
CA LEU A 30 -29.28 0.44 13.19
C LEU A 30 -29.04 -0.30 11.86
N GLY A 31 -29.88 -1.27 11.52
CA GLY A 31 -29.86 -1.94 10.21
C GLY A 31 -30.60 -1.18 9.11
N GLU A 32 -31.64 -0.42 9.49
CA GLU A 32 -32.44 0.41 8.61
C GLU A 32 -32.42 1.87 9.06
N PHE A 33 -32.65 2.79 8.14
CA PHE A 33 -32.75 4.20 8.46
C PHE A 33 -34.00 4.46 9.33
N PRO A 34 -33.87 5.14 10.49
CA PRO A 34 -34.99 5.37 11.38
C PRO A 34 -35.99 6.36 10.77
N ALA A 35 -37.11 5.84 10.25
CA ALA A 35 -38.12 6.64 9.56
C ALA A 35 -38.67 7.83 10.38
N ALA A 36 -38.67 7.72 11.72
CA ALA A 36 -39.08 8.80 12.61
C ALA A 36 -38.22 10.08 12.47
N VAL A 37 -36.96 9.96 12.03
CA VAL A 37 -36.07 11.11 11.78
C VAL A 37 -36.56 11.95 10.60
N LEU A 38 -37.23 11.34 9.62
CA LEU A 38 -37.74 12.03 8.43
C LEU A 38 -38.86 13.04 8.78
N ALA A 39 -39.51 12.87 9.95
CA ALA A 39 -40.57 13.77 10.43
C ALA A 39 -40.03 15.01 11.18
N LEU A 40 -38.72 15.28 11.12
CA LEU A 40 -38.05 16.38 11.82
C LEU A 40 -37.59 17.47 10.82
N PRO A 41 -38.48 18.39 10.39
CA PRO A 41 -38.19 19.35 9.33
C PRO A 41 -37.11 20.39 9.70
N GLY A 42 -36.89 20.62 11.01
CA GLY A 42 -35.90 21.56 11.54
C GLY A 42 -34.52 20.97 11.81
N LEU A 43 -34.27 19.72 11.42
CA LEU A 43 -32.99 19.06 11.67
C LEU A 43 -31.90 19.64 10.76
N GLU A 44 -30.82 20.11 11.38
CA GLU A 44 -29.65 20.73 10.73
C GLU A 44 -28.45 19.76 10.71
N GLU A 45 -28.31 18.90 11.72
CA GLU A 45 -27.16 17.98 11.84
C GLU A 45 -27.60 16.56 12.20
N LEU A 46 -27.16 15.59 11.40
CA LEU A 46 -27.48 14.17 11.57
C LEU A 46 -26.23 13.30 11.49
N TYR A 47 -25.91 12.64 12.59
CA TYR A 47 -24.78 11.71 12.69
C TYR A 47 -25.28 10.27 12.84
N LEU A 48 -24.93 9.41 11.90
CA LEU A 48 -25.32 8.00 11.80
C LEU A 48 -24.11 7.09 11.56
N SER A 49 -22.90 7.58 11.85
CA SER A 49 -21.64 6.87 11.66
C SER A 49 -21.59 5.54 12.41
N ARG A 50 -20.90 4.53 11.87
CA ARG A 50 -20.68 3.22 12.51
C ARG A 50 -21.98 2.50 12.90
N ASN A 51 -22.90 2.39 11.95
CA ASN A 51 -24.12 1.59 12.07
C ASN A 51 -24.09 0.44 11.03
N GLN A 52 -25.23 -0.17 10.73
CA GLN A 52 -25.35 -1.26 9.76
C GLN A 52 -26.28 -0.90 8.60
N LEU A 53 -26.43 0.40 8.31
CA LEU A 53 -27.37 0.90 7.31
C LEU A 53 -26.99 0.39 5.92
N ALA A 54 -27.92 -0.31 5.26
CA ALA A 54 -27.73 -0.79 3.89
C ALA A 54 -28.33 0.15 2.82
N LEU A 55 -29.39 0.87 3.19
CA LEU A 55 -30.17 1.74 2.30
C LEU A 55 -30.52 3.05 3.00
N LEU A 56 -30.61 4.14 2.23
CA LEU A 56 -31.16 5.41 2.66
C LEU A 56 -32.53 5.64 2.01
N PRO A 57 -33.51 6.21 2.72
CA PRO A 57 -34.84 6.43 2.17
C PRO A 57 -34.84 7.58 1.17
N THR A 58 -35.62 7.46 0.10
CA THR A 58 -35.85 8.55 -0.87
C THR A 58 -36.48 9.79 -0.25
N ARG A 59 -37.13 9.64 0.91
CA ARG A 59 -37.69 10.75 1.69
C ARG A 59 -36.64 11.54 2.49
N LEU A 60 -35.36 11.17 2.46
CA LEU A 60 -34.30 11.92 3.15
C LEU A 60 -34.24 13.39 2.69
N CYS A 61 -34.63 13.66 1.44
CA CYS A 61 -34.75 15.01 0.88
C CYS A 61 -35.74 15.93 1.62
N GLN A 62 -36.61 15.39 2.48
CA GLN A 62 -37.54 16.17 3.30
C GLN A 62 -36.79 17.04 4.35
N LEU A 63 -35.58 16.64 4.74
CA LEU A 63 -34.73 17.36 5.69
C LEU A 63 -34.01 18.55 5.01
N ARG A 64 -34.77 19.51 4.48
CA ARG A 64 -34.22 20.62 3.65
C ARG A 64 -33.26 21.56 4.39
N GLN A 65 -33.30 21.57 5.72
CA GLN A 65 -32.41 22.36 6.58
C GLN A 65 -31.12 21.64 6.95
N LEU A 66 -30.94 20.38 6.51
CA LEU A 66 -29.79 19.58 6.86
C LEU A 66 -28.51 20.17 6.23
N ARG A 67 -27.55 20.49 7.09
CA ARG A 67 -26.20 20.99 6.77
C ARG A 67 -25.15 19.90 6.94
N THR A 68 -25.30 19.07 7.96
CA THR A 68 -24.31 18.03 8.29
C THR A 68 -24.96 16.64 8.23
N LEU A 69 -24.39 15.76 7.40
CA LEU A 69 -24.79 14.37 7.28
C LEU A 69 -23.58 13.44 7.33
N TRP A 70 -23.43 12.71 8.44
CA TRP A 70 -22.36 11.73 8.59
C TRP A 70 -22.92 10.31 8.59
N LEU A 71 -22.41 9.49 7.68
CA LEU A 71 -22.86 8.12 7.40
C LEU A 71 -21.66 7.17 7.23
N ASP A 72 -20.47 7.54 7.70
CA ASP A 72 -19.29 6.70 7.56
C ASP A 72 -19.45 5.34 8.26
N ASN A 73 -18.70 4.34 7.76
CA ASN A 73 -18.63 2.99 8.32
C ASN A 73 -20.02 2.34 8.44
N ASN A 74 -20.78 2.36 7.35
CA ASN A 74 -22.06 1.66 7.19
C ASN A 74 -21.95 0.64 6.04
N ARG A 75 -23.08 0.15 5.52
CA ARG A 75 -23.14 -0.82 4.41
C ARG A 75 -23.91 -0.27 3.22
N ILE A 76 -23.91 1.06 3.05
CA ILE A 76 -24.74 1.75 2.05
C ILE A 76 -24.21 1.42 0.66
N ARG A 77 -25.06 0.84 -0.19
CA ARG A 77 -24.71 0.49 -1.57
C ARG A 77 -25.06 1.57 -2.59
N TYR A 78 -26.17 2.29 -2.33
CA TYR A 78 -26.69 3.31 -3.22
C TYR A 78 -27.15 4.51 -2.41
N LEU A 79 -26.85 5.71 -2.92
CA LEU A 79 -27.49 6.94 -2.45
C LEU A 79 -28.77 7.15 -3.27
N PRO A 80 -29.88 7.58 -2.64
CA PRO A 80 -31.10 7.86 -3.38
C PRO A 80 -30.90 9.13 -4.23
N ASP A 81 -31.41 9.16 -5.46
CA ASP A 81 -31.28 10.32 -6.37
C ASP A 81 -31.76 11.63 -5.73
N SER A 82 -32.76 11.53 -4.85
CA SER A 82 -33.29 12.63 -4.04
C SER A 82 -32.26 13.32 -3.13
N ILE A 83 -31.11 12.71 -2.83
CA ILE A 83 -30.07 13.31 -1.97
C ILE A 83 -29.56 14.63 -2.54
N VAL A 84 -29.57 14.75 -3.88
CA VAL A 84 -29.16 15.94 -4.62
C VAL A 84 -30.04 17.17 -4.31
N LEU A 85 -31.26 16.95 -3.79
CA LEU A 85 -32.16 18.02 -3.38
C LEU A 85 -31.77 18.69 -2.06
N LEU A 86 -30.83 18.11 -1.29
CA LEU A 86 -30.33 18.67 -0.03
C LEU A 86 -29.29 19.77 -0.27
N ARG A 87 -29.72 20.86 -0.94
CA ARG A 87 -28.86 21.99 -1.36
C ARG A 87 -28.22 22.77 -0.21
N SER A 88 -28.67 22.54 1.02
CA SER A 88 -28.14 23.18 2.23
C SER A 88 -26.97 22.41 2.86
N LEU A 89 -26.63 21.22 2.34
CA LEU A 89 -25.53 20.42 2.88
C LEU A 89 -24.19 21.14 2.73
N GLU A 90 -23.47 21.21 3.84
CA GLU A 90 -22.13 21.76 4.00
C GLU A 90 -21.12 20.64 4.33
N GLU A 91 -21.56 19.60 5.05
CA GLU A 91 -20.74 18.43 5.38
C GLU A 91 -21.43 17.12 4.99
N LEU A 92 -20.73 16.31 4.20
CA LEU A 92 -21.18 14.98 3.79
C LEU A 92 -20.05 13.95 3.93
N VAL A 93 -20.22 13.05 4.88
CA VAL A 93 -19.26 11.99 5.20
C VAL A 93 -19.87 10.63 4.88
N LEU A 94 -19.29 9.93 3.91
CA LEU A 94 -19.73 8.65 3.37
C LEU A 94 -18.63 7.57 3.39
N GLN A 95 -17.50 7.84 4.05
CA GLN A 95 -16.33 6.95 4.05
C GLN A 95 -16.66 5.53 4.57
N GLY A 96 -16.06 4.48 4.00
CA GLY A 96 -16.22 3.11 4.49
C GLY A 96 -17.63 2.56 4.27
N ASN A 97 -18.18 2.77 3.08
CA ASN A 97 -19.46 2.22 2.63
C ASN A 97 -19.23 1.33 1.38
N GLN A 98 -20.31 0.94 0.70
CA GLN A 98 -20.28 0.10 -0.49
C GLN A 98 -20.81 0.87 -1.72
N ILE A 99 -20.63 2.20 -1.74
CA ILE A 99 -21.16 3.06 -2.79
C ILE A 99 -20.35 2.87 -4.06
N ALA A 100 -21.03 2.40 -5.11
CA ALA A 100 -20.43 2.18 -6.42
C ALA A 100 -20.70 3.32 -7.41
N ILE A 101 -21.89 3.93 -7.33
CA ILE A 101 -22.34 4.96 -8.27
C ILE A 101 -22.92 6.13 -7.47
N LEU A 102 -22.51 7.35 -7.80
CA LEU A 102 -23.15 8.57 -7.32
C LEU A 102 -24.31 8.95 -8.26
N PRO A 103 -25.44 9.44 -7.72
CA PRO A 103 -26.61 9.75 -8.53
C PRO A 103 -26.35 10.88 -9.52
N GLU A 104 -27.16 10.95 -10.57
CA GLU A 104 -27.06 12.05 -11.54
C GLU A 104 -27.31 13.40 -10.89
N GLY A 105 -26.55 14.42 -11.32
CA GLY A 105 -26.68 15.76 -10.77
C GLY A 105 -26.09 15.93 -9.37
N PHE A 106 -25.36 14.96 -8.83
CA PHE A 106 -24.68 15.06 -7.52
C PHE A 106 -23.84 16.35 -7.36
N GLY A 107 -23.33 16.87 -8.48
CA GLY A 107 -22.68 18.18 -8.56
C GLY A 107 -23.50 19.38 -8.06
N GLN A 108 -24.83 19.27 -7.91
CA GLN A 108 -25.69 20.34 -7.38
C GLN A 108 -25.47 20.58 -5.88
N LEU A 109 -24.79 19.67 -5.17
CA LEU A 109 -24.40 19.84 -3.76
C LEU A 109 -23.18 20.77 -3.62
N SER A 110 -23.19 21.92 -4.31
CA SER A 110 -22.03 22.81 -4.44
C SER A 110 -21.63 23.52 -3.14
N ARG A 111 -22.44 23.42 -2.08
CA ARG A 111 -22.16 24.00 -0.75
C ARG A 111 -21.35 23.08 0.15
N VAL A 112 -21.17 21.81 -0.23
CA VAL A 112 -20.41 20.86 0.58
C VAL A 112 -18.93 21.24 0.55
N THR A 113 -18.43 21.66 1.71
CA THR A 113 -17.01 21.98 1.93
C THR A 113 -16.27 20.80 2.53
N LEU A 114 -16.93 20.06 3.44
CA LEU A 114 -16.39 18.84 4.02
C LEU A 114 -16.97 17.63 3.31
N TRP A 115 -16.15 17.03 2.44
CA TRP A 115 -16.49 15.85 1.67
C TRP A 115 -15.55 14.69 2.00
N LYS A 116 -16.11 13.55 2.39
CA LYS A 116 -15.33 12.33 2.66
C LYS A 116 -16.01 11.11 2.05
N ILE A 117 -15.40 10.48 1.05
CA ILE A 117 -15.95 9.27 0.41
C ILE A 117 -14.92 8.13 0.26
N LYS A 118 -13.78 8.22 0.95
CA LYS A 118 -12.76 7.16 0.93
C LYS A 118 -13.34 5.79 1.27
N ASP A 119 -12.64 4.72 0.89
CA ASP A 119 -13.06 3.35 1.21
C ASP A 119 -14.46 2.99 0.68
N ASN A 120 -14.76 3.39 -0.56
CA ASN A 120 -15.95 2.99 -1.32
C ASN A 120 -15.53 2.44 -2.69
N PRO A 121 -16.21 1.42 -3.23
CA PRO A 121 -15.91 0.83 -4.54
C PRO A 121 -16.44 1.69 -5.70
N LEU A 122 -16.06 2.98 -5.75
CA LEU A 122 -16.56 3.95 -6.73
C LEU A 122 -16.19 3.57 -8.17
N ILE A 123 -17.22 3.44 -8.99
CA ILE A 123 -17.15 3.16 -10.42
C ILE A 123 -17.42 4.46 -11.19
N GLN A 124 -18.50 5.16 -10.84
CA GLN A 124 -18.98 6.33 -11.58
C GLN A 124 -19.55 7.40 -10.64
N PRO A 125 -18.97 8.62 -10.60
CA PRO A 125 -17.70 9.02 -11.20
C PRO A 125 -16.49 8.21 -10.70
N PRO A 126 -15.36 8.22 -11.42
CA PRO A 126 -14.12 7.59 -10.96
C PRO A 126 -13.69 8.11 -9.58
N TYR A 127 -12.98 7.26 -8.83
CA TYR A 127 -12.51 7.57 -7.47
C TYR A 127 -11.69 8.87 -7.42
N GLU A 128 -10.85 9.10 -8.43
CA GLU A 128 -9.96 10.25 -8.57
C GLU A 128 -10.75 11.56 -8.71
N VAL A 129 -11.85 11.52 -9.47
CA VAL A 129 -12.77 12.66 -9.60
C VAL A 129 -13.47 12.92 -8.28
N CYS A 130 -13.92 11.85 -7.61
CA CYS A 130 -14.61 11.96 -6.33
C CYS A 130 -13.69 12.53 -5.24
N MET A 131 -12.41 12.17 -5.24
CA MET A 131 -11.44 12.65 -4.26
C MET A 131 -11.13 14.15 -4.36
N LYS A 132 -11.27 14.74 -5.56
CA LYS A 132 -11.11 16.19 -5.75
C LYS A 132 -12.32 17.02 -5.32
N GLY A 133 -13.46 16.36 -5.08
CA GLY A 133 -14.65 16.97 -4.50
C GLY A 133 -15.79 17.22 -5.50
N ILE A 134 -16.88 17.79 -4.98
CA ILE A 134 -18.15 17.93 -5.69
C ILE A 134 -18.07 18.77 -6.99
N PRO A 135 -17.29 19.87 -7.08
CA PRO A 135 -17.15 20.61 -8.33
C PRO A 135 -16.61 19.77 -9.50
N TYR A 136 -15.67 18.87 -9.22
CA TYR A 136 -15.09 17.98 -10.23
C TYR A 136 -16.08 16.87 -10.64
N ILE A 137 -16.86 16.35 -9.69
CA ILE A 137 -17.98 15.45 -9.97
C ILE A 137 -19.00 16.12 -10.89
N ALA A 138 -19.34 17.38 -10.62
CA ALA A 138 -20.27 18.17 -11.44
C ALA A 138 -19.77 18.29 -12.88
N ALA A 139 -18.51 18.67 -13.07
CA ALA A 139 -17.90 18.82 -14.38
C ALA A 139 -17.86 17.48 -15.14
N TYR A 140 -17.47 16.40 -14.48
CA TYR A 140 -17.45 15.05 -15.07
C TYR A 140 -18.85 14.62 -15.54
N GLN A 141 -19.89 14.80 -14.71
CA GLN A 141 -21.27 14.45 -15.07
C GLN A 141 -21.81 15.33 -16.20
N GLN A 142 -21.45 16.62 -16.23
CA GLN A 142 -21.81 17.52 -17.33
C GLN A 142 -21.18 17.06 -18.65
N GLU A 143 -19.87 16.76 -18.69
CA GLU A 143 -19.22 16.29 -19.92
C GLU A 143 -19.78 14.94 -20.40
N LEU A 144 -20.15 14.07 -19.46
CA LEU A 144 -20.79 12.80 -19.75
C LEU A 144 -22.15 12.99 -20.42
N ALA A 145 -22.97 13.94 -19.94
CA ALA A 145 -24.30 14.22 -20.48
C ALA A 145 -24.26 14.77 -21.93
N HIS A 146 -23.20 15.48 -22.32
CA HIS A 146 -23.03 16.04 -23.66
C HIS A 146 -22.35 15.08 -24.66
N SER A 147 -21.85 13.93 -24.20
CA SER A 147 -21.09 12.98 -25.01
C SER A 147 -21.89 11.69 -25.24
N GLN A 148 -21.80 11.09 -26.43
CA GLN A 148 -22.26 9.70 -26.58
C GLN A 148 -21.38 8.81 -25.68
N PRO A 149 -21.98 7.95 -24.82
CA PRO A 149 -21.22 7.05 -23.96
C PRO A 149 -20.52 5.99 -24.83
N ALA A 150 -19.28 6.25 -25.21
CA ALA A 150 -18.44 5.26 -25.87
C ALA A 150 -17.87 4.32 -24.79
N LEU A 151 -18.52 3.17 -24.60
CA LEU A 151 -17.97 2.05 -23.83
C LEU A 151 -16.74 1.52 -24.58
N LYS A 152 -15.55 1.84 -24.09
CA LYS A 152 -14.34 1.11 -24.46
C LYS A 152 -13.89 0.31 -23.24
N PRO A 153 -14.52 -0.84 -22.95
CA PRO A 153 -14.12 -1.67 -21.83
C PRO A 153 -12.67 -2.11 -22.03
N ARG A 154 -11.83 -1.89 -21.03
CA ARG A 154 -10.41 -2.25 -21.09
C ARG A 154 -10.03 -3.00 -19.83
N LEU A 155 -9.77 -4.29 -19.98
CA LEU A 155 -9.27 -5.13 -18.91
C LEU A 155 -7.76 -5.06 -18.89
N LYS A 156 -7.18 -4.75 -17.73
CA LYS A 156 -5.74 -4.91 -17.52
C LYS A 156 -5.46 -6.37 -17.20
N LEU A 157 -4.67 -7.03 -18.04
CA LEU A 157 -4.26 -8.42 -17.85
C LEU A 157 -2.82 -8.48 -17.33
N VAL A 158 -2.61 -9.08 -16.16
CA VAL A 158 -1.28 -9.20 -15.53
C VAL A 158 -0.85 -10.66 -15.50
N LEU A 159 0.26 -10.99 -16.17
CA LEU A 159 0.84 -12.33 -16.15
C LEU A 159 1.81 -12.49 -14.98
N MET A 160 1.59 -13.48 -14.13
CA MET A 160 2.46 -13.82 -13.00
C MET A 160 2.80 -15.31 -12.98
N GLY A 161 3.85 -15.71 -12.26
CA GLY A 161 4.27 -17.11 -12.14
C GLY A 161 5.80 -17.28 -12.12
N PRO A 162 6.29 -18.49 -11.84
CA PRO A 162 7.72 -18.78 -11.70
C PRO A 162 8.52 -18.52 -12.98
N LYS A 163 9.85 -18.42 -12.84
CA LYS A 163 10.76 -18.37 -14.01
C LYS A 163 10.49 -19.61 -14.88
N ASP A 164 10.50 -19.41 -16.20
CA ASP A 164 10.25 -20.46 -17.20
C ASP A 164 8.83 -21.06 -17.24
N ALA A 165 7.86 -20.46 -16.56
CA ALA A 165 6.45 -20.85 -16.66
C ALA A 165 5.80 -20.60 -18.04
N GLY A 166 6.53 -20.15 -19.06
CA GLY A 166 5.97 -19.87 -20.39
C GLY A 166 5.28 -18.51 -20.56
N LYS A 167 5.46 -17.57 -19.62
CA LYS A 167 4.84 -16.22 -19.66
C LYS A 167 5.11 -15.44 -20.96
N THR A 168 6.34 -15.48 -21.49
CA THR A 168 6.73 -14.75 -22.71
C THR A 168 6.11 -15.36 -23.97
N SER A 169 5.95 -16.68 -24.01
CA SER A 169 5.25 -17.40 -25.07
C SER A 169 3.75 -17.09 -25.06
N LEU A 170 3.14 -17.10 -23.87
CA LEU A 170 1.74 -16.73 -23.68
C LEU A 170 1.49 -15.26 -24.09
N ARG A 171 2.33 -14.33 -23.63
CA ARG A 171 2.25 -12.91 -23.99
C ARG A 171 2.28 -12.71 -25.51
N ARG A 172 3.22 -13.37 -26.21
CA ARG A 172 3.37 -13.29 -27.68
C ARG A 172 2.12 -13.73 -28.45
N ARG A 173 1.38 -14.72 -27.93
CA ARG A 173 0.15 -15.23 -28.55
C ARG A 173 -1.10 -14.42 -28.21
N LEU A 174 -1.09 -13.70 -27.09
CA LEU A 174 -2.19 -12.83 -26.62
C LEU A 174 -1.98 -11.34 -26.96
N MET A 175 -1.06 -11.00 -27.88
CA MET A 175 -0.34 -9.72 -28.03
C MET A 175 -1.12 -8.40 -28.15
N ASP A 176 -2.44 -8.38 -28.01
CA ASP A 176 -3.22 -7.14 -28.13
C ASP A 176 -3.55 -6.47 -26.78
N PHE A 177 -3.29 -7.11 -25.62
CA PHE A 177 -3.91 -6.67 -24.35
C PHE A 177 -2.99 -6.41 -23.15
N ILE A 178 -1.67 -6.62 -23.24
CA ILE A 178 -0.81 -6.68 -22.04
C ILE A 178 0.14 -5.48 -21.95
N GLN A 179 -0.28 -4.48 -21.18
CA GLN A 179 0.59 -3.45 -20.61
C GLN A 179 0.33 -3.38 -19.10
N SER A 180 1.35 -3.62 -18.27
CA SER A 180 1.21 -3.32 -16.83
C SER A 180 2.54 -2.95 -16.20
N PHE A 181 2.64 -1.69 -15.78
CA PHE A 181 3.67 -1.17 -14.87
C PHE A 181 3.22 -1.29 -13.39
N PHE A 182 1.90 -1.32 -13.12
CA PHE A 182 1.32 -1.36 -11.77
C PHE A 182 0.36 -2.54 -11.56
N LEU A 183 0.38 -3.12 -10.35
CA LEU A 183 -0.72 -3.92 -9.83
C LEU A 183 -1.86 -2.96 -9.48
N SER A 184 -3.07 -3.18 -10.01
CA SER A 184 -4.21 -2.30 -9.79
C SER A 184 -5.44 -3.11 -9.37
N PRO A 185 -6.22 -2.63 -8.38
CA PRO A 185 -7.54 -3.18 -8.07
C PRO A 185 -8.43 -3.19 -9.34
N GLY A 186 -8.91 -4.36 -9.77
CA GLY A 186 -9.69 -4.52 -11.00
C GLY A 186 -8.91 -4.99 -12.25
N ALA A 187 -7.64 -5.37 -12.10
CA ALA A 187 -6.95 -6.16 -13.12
C ALA A 187 -7.31 -7.65 -13.02
N LEU A 188 -7.28 -8.37 -14.16
CA LEU A 188 -7.35 -9.83 -14.18
C LEU A 188 -5.94 -10.40 -14.09
N TYR A 189 -5.66 -11.13 -13.02
CA TYR A 189 -4.36 -11.74 -12.77
C TYR A 189 -4.35 -13.15 -13.34
N VAL A 190 -3.42 -13.45 -14.24
CA VAL A 190 -3.24 -14.78 -14.81
C VAL A 190 -1.99 -15.40 -14.19
N LEU A 191 -2.20 -16.39 -13.31
CA LEU A 191 -1.11 -17.16 -12.72
C LEU A 191 -0.75 -18.32 -13.65
N VAL A 192 0.42 -18.22 -14.24
CA VAL A 192 0.94 -19.18 -15.20
C VAL A 192 1.78 -20.22 -14.49
N VAL A 193 1.42 -21.49 -14.63
CA VAL A 193 2.12 -22.64 -14.06
C VAL A 193 2.66 -23.50 -15.19
N ASN A 194 3.88 -24.04 -15.05
CA ASN A 194 4.37 -25.06 -15.96
C ASN A 194 3.86 -26.43 -15.48
N LEU A 195 2.92 -27.04 -16.20
CA LEU A 195 2.33 -28.32 -15.80
C LEU A 195 3.31 -29.48 -15.95
N SER A 196 4.23 -29.44 -16.93
CA SER A 196 5.20 -30.53 -17.10
C SER A 196 6.18 -30.61 -15.93
N ALA A 197 6.60 -29.46 -15.41
CA ALA A 197 7.51 -29.37 -14.26
C ALA A 197 6.82 -29.35 -12.89
N TYR A 198 5.48 -29.37 -12.84
CA TYR A 198 4.73 -29.26 -11.59
C TYR A 198 4.79 -30.56 -10.77
N VAL A 199 5.09 -30.40 -9.48
CA VAL A 199 5.08 -31.47 -8.46
C VAL A 199 4.36 -30.94 -7.21
N PRO A 200 3.47 -31.73 -6.57
CA PRO A 200 2.70 -31.28 -5.40
C PRO A 200 3.54 -30.71 -4.24
N GLN A 201 4.73 -31.28 -4.00
CA GLN A 201 5.66 -30.82 -2.97
C GLN A 201 6.16 -29.37 -3.17
N HIS A 202 6.14 -28.89 -4.42
CA HIS A 202 6.55 -27.54 -4.78
C HIS A 202 5.39 -26.58 -5.00
N PHE A 203 4.16 -26.98 -4.61
CA PHE A 203 2.96 -26.16 -4.75
C PHE A 203 3.16 -24.73 -4.22
N TYR A 204 3.70 -24.56 -3.01
CA TYR A 204 3.88 -23.23 -2.44
C TYR A 204 4.81 -22.35 -3.28
N ARG A 205 5.92 -22.90 -3.78
CA ARG A 205 6.87 -22.14 -4.62
C ARG A 205 6.29 -21.77 -5.98
N SER A 206 5.45 -22.64 -6.54
CA SER A 206 4.89 -22.49 -7.89
C SER A 206 3.61 -21.65 -7.92
N VAL A 207 2.77 -21.77 -6.90
CA VAL A 207 1.43 -21.18 -6.83
C VAL A 207 1.21 -20.42 -5.52
N GLY A 208 1.34 -21.10 -4.37
CA GLY A 208 0.94 -20.55 -3.07
C GLY A 208 1.60 -19.22 -2.68
N TYR A 209 2.89 -19.06 -2.97
CA TYR A 209 3.66 -17.82 -2.77
C TYR A 209 3.09 -16.66 -3.57
N PHE A 210 2.71 -16.89 -4.83
CA PHE A 210 2.17 -15.84 -5.69
C PHE A 210 0.76 -15.42 -5.24
N LEU A 211 -0.04 -16.35 -4.72
CA LEU A 211 -1.36 -16.05 -4.15
C LEU A 211 -1.25 -15.21 -2.87
N HIS A 212 -0.36 -15.57 -1.92
CA HIS A 212 -0.08 -14.75 -0.74
C HIS A 212 0.47 -13.37 -1.11
N TRP A 213 1.42 -13.32 -2.04
CA TRP A 213 1.99 -12.06 -2.51
C TRP A 213 0.93 -11.17 -3.13
N LEU A 214 0.10 -11.71 -4.03
CA LEU A 214 -0.96 -10.94 -4.68
C LEU A 214 -2.01 -10.49 -3.66
N GLY A 215 -2.49 -11.38 -2.79
CA GLY A 215 -3.46 -11.04 -1.75
C GLY A 215 -2.95 -9.98 -0.79
N SER A 216 -1.64 -9.96 -0.48
CA SER A 216 -1.04 -8.92 0.36
C SER A 216 -1.05 -7.53 -0.30
N LYS A 217 -0.90 -7.47 -1.62
CA LYS A 217 -0.83 -6.22 -2.39
C LYS A 217 -2.19 -5.73 -2.89
N VAL A 218 -3.04 -6.64 -3.35
CA VAL A 218 -4.33 -6.34 -3.98
C VAL A 218 -5.40 -7.21 -3.32
N PRO A 219 -6.04 -6.70 -2.26
CA PRO A 219 -7.20 -7.34 -1.65
C PRO A 219 -8.29 -7.56 -2.70
N HIS A 220 -9.03 -8.68 -2.60
CA HIS A 220 -10.04 -9.10 -3.60
C HIS A 220 -9.51 -9.27 -5.04
N ALA A 221 -8.21 -9.52 -5.24
CA ALA A 221 -7.69 -9.76 -6.59
C ALA A 221 -8.37 -10.96 -7.26
N VAL A 222 -8.73 -10.81 -8.53
CA VAL A 222 -9.33 -11.89 -9.34
C VAL A 222 -8.21 -12.63 -10.07
N VAL A 223 -8.09 -13.93 -9.80
CA VAL A 223 -6.99 -14.77 -10.29
C VAL A 223 -7.51 -15.89 -11.17
N CYS A 224 -7.01 -15.96 -12.40
CA CYS A 224 -7.20 -17.07 -13.33
C CYS A 224 -5.94 -17.96 -13.35
N MET A 225 -6.11 -19.25 -13.16
CA MET A 225 -5.01 -20.23 -13.22
C MET A 225 -4.85 -20.75 -14.66
N VAL A 226 -3.65 -20.66 -15.22
CA VAL A 226 -3.32 -21.17 -16.56
C VAL A 226 -2.12 -22.10 -16.49
N GLY A 227 -2.33 -23.36 -16.88
CA GLY A 227 -1.29 -24.38 -16.94
C GLY A 227 -0.70 -24.49 -18.35
N THR A 228 0.56 -24.11 -18.52
CA THR A 228 1.29 -24.20 -19.80
C THR A 228 1.98 -25.56 -19.96
N HIS A 229 2.50 -25.82 -21.16
CA HIS A 229 3.22 -27.06 -21.51
C HIS A 229 2.34 -28.30 -21.39
N ALA A 230 1.03 -28.12 -21.59
CA ALA A 230 0.05 -29.21 -21.59
C ALA A 230 0.37 -30.27 -22.66
N ASP A 231 1.04 -29.88 -23.76
CA ASP A 231 1.49 -30.76 -24.84
C ASP A 231 2.59 -31.76 -24.42
N LEU A 232 3.24 -31.55 -23.28
CA LEU A 232 4.28 -32.44 -22.76
C LEU A 232 3.75 -33.43 -21.73
N CYS A 233 2.46 -33.39 -21.39
CA CYS A 233 1.83 -34.24 -20.38
C CYS A 233 0.79 -35.16 -21.03
N ALA A 234 0.58 -36.36 -20.48
CA ALA A 234 -0.56 -37.19 -20.86
C ALA A 234 -1.88 -36.58 -20.32
N GLU A 235 -3.02 -36.83 -20.97
CA GLU A 235 -4.32 -36.26 -20.55
C GLU A 235 -4.67 -36.58 -19.09
N ARG A 236 -4.48 -37.83 -18.65
CA ARG A 236 -4.73 -38.24 -17.25
C ARG A 236 -3.84 -37.49 -16.25
N GLU A 237 -2.55 -37.38 -16.56
CA GLU A 237 -1.58 -36.67 -15.71
C GLU A 237 -1.95 -35.18 -15.59
N LEU A 238 -2.44 -34.58 -16.68
CA LEU A 238 -2.85 -33.20 -16.71
C LEU A 238 -4.09 -32.94 -15.84
N GLU A 239 -5.08 -33.83 -15.89
CA GLU A 239 -6.27 -33.77 -15.01
C GLU A 239 -5.88 -33.90 -13.53
N GLU A 240 -5.03 -34.89 -13.19
CA GLU A 240 -4.53 -35.09 -11.82
C GLU A 240 -3.79 -33.86 -11.29
N LYS A 241 -2.89 -33.28 -12.10
CA LYS A 241 -2.13 -32.07 -11.72
C LYS A 241 -3.05 -30.86 -11.55
N CYS A 242 -4.04 -30.68 -12.42
CA CYS A 242 -4.99 -29.57 -12.29
C CYS A 242 -5.87 -29.71 -11.04
N LEU A 243 -6.31 -30.93 -10.72
CA LEU A 243 -7.07 -31.23 -9.51
C LEU A 243 -6.22 -31.04 -8.25
N ASP A 244 -4.96 -31.49 -8.24
CA ASP A 244 -4.05 -31.28 -7.12
C ASP A 244 -3.82 -29.79 -6.85
N ILE A 245 -3.54 -28.99 -7.89
CA ILE A 245 -3.40 -27.53 -7.75
C ILE A 245 -4.65 -26.92 -7.10
N HIS A 246 -5.85 -27.30 -7.58
CA HIS A 246 -7.10 -26.77 -7.02
C HIS A 246 -7.30 -27.20 -5.56
N HIS A 247 -7.00 -28.46 -5.23
CA HIS A 247 -7.09 -28.98 -3.87
C HIS A 247 -6.12 -28.27 -2.91
N GLN A 248 -4.86 -28.10 -3.31
CA GLN A 248 -3.84 -27.42 -2.51
C GLN A 248 -4.17 -25.94 -2.28
N ILE A 249 -4.77 -25.26 -3.27
CA ILE A 249 -5.30 -23.90 -3.11
C ILE A 249 -6.38 -23.87 -2.02
N ALA A 250 -7.37 -24.76 -2.09
CA ALA A 250 -8.44 -24.83 -1.09
C ALA A 250 -7.89 -25.12 0.32
N LEU A 251 -6.89 -26.00 0.43
CA LEU A 251 -6.21 -26.28 1.70
C LEU A 251 -5.43 -25.09 2.25
N GLN A 252 -4.79 -24.30 1.39
CA GLN A 252 -4.11 -23.07 1.79
C GLN A 252 -5.13 -22.01 2.26
N GLU A 253 -6.16 -21.75 1.47
CA GLU A 253 -7.22 -20.78 1.83
C GLU A 253 -7.92 -21.13 3.14
N LYS A 254 -8.22 -22.41 3.35
CA LYS A 254 -8.81 -22.90 4.60
C LYS A 254 -7.89 -22.64 5.80
N ARG A 255 -6.62 -23.02 5.72
CA ARG A 255 -5.64 -22.79 6.81
C ARG A 255 -5.49 -21.31 7.14
N ASP A 256 -5.42 -20.47 6.12
CA ASP A 256 -5.29 -19.02 6.29
C ASP A 256 -6.56 -18.42 6.90
N ALA A 257 -7.74 -18.91 6.52
CA ALA A 257 -9.03 -18.47 7.04
C ALA A 257 -9.20 -18.85 8.52
N GLU A 258 -8.90 -20.10 8.86
CA GLU A 258 -8.91 -20.59 10.23
C GLU A 258 -7.91 -19.81 11.11
N GLY A 259 -6.71 -19.54 10.61
CA GLY A 259 -5.70 -18.74 11.31
C GLY A 259 -6.20 -17.31 11.64
N LEU A 260 -6.78 -16.61 10.67
CA LEU A 260 -7.34 -15.28 10.91
C LEU A 260 -8.59 -15.32 11.80
N GLN A 261 -9.45 -16.33 11.67
CA GLN A 261 -10.64 -16.48 12.53
C GLN A 261 -10.25 -16.74 13.99
N SER A 262 -9.22 -17.57 14.23
CA SER A 262 -8.66 -17.80 15.56
C SER A 262 -8.17 -16.48 16.19
N LEU A 263 -7.51 -15.62 15.42
CA LEU A 263 -7.08 -14.30 15.89
C LEU A 263 -8.25 -13.35 16.20
N VAL A 264 -9.33 -13.38 15.41
CA VAL A 264 -10.56 -12.63 15.71
C VAL A 264 -11.17 -13.12 17.02
N GLN A 265 -11.22 -14.43 17.24
CA GLN A 265 -11.73 -15.02 18.47
C GLN A 265 -10.90 -14.59 19.70
N GLN A 266 -9.56 -14.59 19.61
CA GLN A 266 -8.70 -14.11 20.69
C GLN A 266 -8.95 -12.63 21.04
N VAL A 267 -9.23 -11.78 20.04
CA VAL A 267 -9.58 -10.38 20.28
C VAL A 267 -10.98 -10.26 20.91
N ASP A 268 -11.92 -11.12 20.53
CA ASP A 268 -13.27 -11.15 21.12
C ASP A 268 -13.26 -11.62 22.57
N GLU A 269 -12.47 -12.64 22.89
CA GLU A 269 -12.24 -13.09 24.27
C GLU A 269 -11.59 -11.98 25.11
N ALA A 270 -10.63 -11.25 24.55
CA ALA A 270 -10.05 -10.09 25.22
C ALA A 270 -11.08 -8.98 25.44
N LEU A 271 -11.90 -8.65 24.43
CA LEU A 271 -12.97 -7.64 24.55
C LEU A 271 -14.07 -8.03 25.54
N ALA A 272 -14.27 -9.32 25.82
CA ALA A 272 -15.21 -9.80 26.82
C ALA A 272 -14.71 -9.63 28.26
N GLN A 273 -13.39 -9.53 28.46
CA GLN A 273 -12.79 -9.23 29.76
C GLN A 273 -12.83 -7.72 30.03
N ASP A 274 -13.11 -7.30 31.26
CA ASP A 274 -13.03 -5.89 31.64
C ASP A 274 -11.59 -5.36 31.48
N PHE A 275 -11.48 -4.09 31.10
CA PHE A 275 -10.17 -3.43 30.91
C PHE A 275 -9.29 -3.53 32.16
N ASP A 276 -9.88 -3.35 33.34
CA ASP A 276 -9.15 -3.40 34.62
C ASP A 276 -8.58 -4.79 34.91
N LEU A 277 -9.32 -5.86 34.56
CA LEU A 277 -8.86 -7.23 34.68
C LEU A 277 -7.70 -7.52 33.72
N ARG A 278 -7.74 -7.04 32.47
CA ARG A 278 -6.63 -7.19 31.52
C ARG A 278 -5.38 -6.41 31.95
N CYS A 279 -5.54 -5.30 32.64
CA CYS A 279 -4.44 -4.51 33.19
C CYS A 279 -3.86 -5.11 34.49
N SER A 280 -4.60 -5.99 35.16
CA SER A 280 -4.18 -6.60 36.43
C SER A 280 -3.14 -7.71 36.28
N SER A 281 -3.13 -8.42 35.15
CA SER A 281 -2.22 -9.54 34.90
C SER A 281 -1.38 -9.31 33.64
N PRO A 282 -0.04 -9.22 33.74
CA PRO A 282 0.82 -9.05 32.57
C PRO A 282 0.87 -10.30 31.67
N HIS A 283 0.30 -11.43 32.12
CA HIS A 283 0.12 -12.64 31.34
C HIS A 283 -1.14 -12.61 30.45
N ALA A 284 -2.03 -11.63 30.64
CA ALA A 284 -3.21 -11.49 29.83
C ALA A 284 -2.85 -11.18 28.37
N ALA A 285 -3.54 -11.83 27.43
CA ALA A 285 -3.46 -11.47 26.02
C ALA A 285 -3.89 -10.01 25.85
N PHE A 286 -3.14 -9.25 25.04
CA PHE A 286 -3.36 -7.82 24.84
C PHE A 286 -3.31 -6.98 26.14
N TYR A 287 -2.40 -7.33 27.04
CA TYR A 287 -2.11 -6.56 28.25
C TYR A 287 -2.02 -5.05 27.99
N GLY A 288 -2.79 -4.26 28.77
CA GLY A 288 -2.80 -2.79 28.71
C GLY A 288 -3.44 -2.20 27.44
N VAL A 289 -4.02 -3.01 26.56
CA VAL A 289 -4.64 -2.51 25.32
C VAL A 289 -6.09 -2.08 25.58
N SER A 290 -6.41 -0.84 25.22
CA SER A 290 -7.78 -0.31 25.28
C SER A 290 -8.74 -1.01 24.31
N ASP A 291 -10.01 -1.05 24.69
CA ASP A 291 -11.10 -1.59 23.87
C ASP A 291 -11.18 -0.93 22.49
N LYS A 292 -10.88 0.37 22.40
CA LYS A 292 -10.85 1.11 21.13
C LYS A 292 -9.84 0.50 20.15
N ASN A 293 -8.65 0.15 20.63
CA ASN A 293 -7.62 -0.45 19.81
C ASN A 293 -7.88 -1.92 19.50
N LEU A 294 -8.45 -2.68 20.45
CA LEU A 294 -8.93 -4.05 20.19
C LEU A 294 -10.01 -4.08 19.10
N ARG A 295 -10.99 -3.17 19.15
CA ARG A 295 -12.02 -3.04 18.09
C ARG A 295 -11.42 -2.68 16.73
N ARG A 296 -10.40 -1.82 16.67
CA ARG A 296 -9.66 -1.51 15.44
C ARG A 296 -8.95 -2.75 14.89
N LYS A 297 -8.27 -3.50 15.76
CA LYS A 297 -7.58 -4.75 15.39
C LYS A 297 -8.55 -5.81 14.88
N LYS A 298 -9.71 -5.97 15.55
CA LYS A 298 -10.81 -6.84 15.08
C LYS A 298 -11.29 -6.44 13.69
N ALA A 299 -11.54 -5.14 13.47
CA ALA A 299 -11.98 -4.63 12.16
C ALA A 299 -10.94 -4.91 11.07
N GLN A 300 -9.64 -4.79 11.37
CA GLN A 300 -8.57 -5.15 10.44
C GLN A 300 -8.59 -6.65 10.08
N PHE A 301 -8.74 -7.55 11.06
CA PHE A 301 -8.81 -8.99 10.78
C PHE A 301 -10.06 -9.37 9.99
N GLN A 302 -11.21 -8.76 10.30
CA GLN A 302 -12.43 -8.92 9.53
C GLN A 302 -12.28 -8.40 8.09
N TYR A 303 -11.58 -7.27 7.91
CA TYR A 303 -11.23 -6.77 6.59
C TYR A 303 -10.39 -7.80 5.82
N LEU A 304 -9.33 -8.35 6.40
CA LEU A 304 -8.49 -9.36 5.75
C LEU A 304 -9.27 -10.64 5.39
N LEU A 305 -10.19 -11.08 6.26
CA LEU A 305 -11.07 -12.23 5.99
C LEU A 305 -12.04 -11.95 4.83
N ASN A 306 -12.64 -10.77 4.82
CA ASN A 306 -13.63 -10.41 3.81
C ASN A 306 -13.01 -10.08 2.45
N ASN A 307 -11.73 -9.68 2.39
CA ASN A 307 -11.06 -9.19 1.18
C ASN A 307 -10.02 -10.17 0.60
N ARG A 308 -10.31 -11.47 0.64
CA ARG A 308 -9.43 -12.52 0.08
C ARG A 308 -9.46 -12.55 -1.46
N PRO A 309 -8.38 -13.02 -2.12
CA PRO A 309 -8.36 -13.21 -3.56
C PRO A 309 -9.49 -14.13 -4.03
N GLN A 310 -10.07 -13.83 -5.21
CA GLN A 310 -11.07 -14.65 -5.86
C GLN A 310 -10.40 -15.52 -6.92
N ILE A 311 -10.30 -16.82 -6.68
CA ILE A 311 -9.63 -17.76 -7.59
C ILE A 311 -10.66 -18.41 -8.51
N LEU A 312 -10.52 -18.19 -9.81
CA LEU A 312 -11.41 -18.72 -10.83
C LEU A 312 -11.08 -20.19 -11.12
N SER A 313 -12.12 -21.03 -11.03
CA SER A 313 -12.07 -22.44 -11.41
C SER A 313 -12.66 -22.65 -12.82
N PRO A 314 -12.18 -23.63 -13.61
CA PRO A 314 -11.07 -24.54 -13.34
C PRO A 314 -9.70 -24.00 -13.75
N VAL A 315 -8.61 -24.70 -13.38
CA VAL A 315 -7.27 -24.48 -13.94
C VAL A 315 -7.32 -24.77 -15.44
N LEU A 316 -6.92 -23.80 -16.27
CA LEU A 316 -7.01 -23.91 -17.73
C LEU A 316 -5.70 -24.48 -18.29
N PRO A 317 -5.67 -25.76 -18.72
CA PRO A 317 -4.53 -26.30 -19.44
C PRO A 317 -4.40 -25.67 -20.81
N PHE A 318 -3.17 -25.41 -21.23
CA PHE A 318 -2.87 -24.61 -22.40
C PHE A 318 -1.58 -25.10 -23.07
N SER A 319 -1.67 -25.39 -24.38
CA SER A 319 -0.53 -25.58 -25.26
C SER A 319 -0.40 -24.40 -26.23
N CYS A 320 0.83 -23.87 -26.38
CA CYS A 320 1.13 -22.82 -27.36
C CYS A 320 1.12 -23.32 -28.82
N ARG A 321 1.07 -24.64 -29.04
CA ARG A 321 1.11 -25.27 -30.36
C ARG A 321 -0.27 -25.33 -31.02
N ASP A 322 -1.34 -25.38 -30.22
CA ASP A 322 -2.72 -25.51 -30.70
C ASP A 322 -3.43 -24.13 -30.75
N PRO A 323 -3.70 -23.58 -31.95
CA PRO A 323 -4.39 -22.29 -32.09
C PRO A 323 -5.84 -22.32 -31.59
N CYS A 324 -6.50 -23.48 -31.52
CA CYS A 324 -7.86 -23.60 -30.99
C CYS A 324 -7.89 -23.36 -29.47
N GLN A 325 -6.90 -23.86 -28.74
CA GLN A 325 -6.76 -23.61 -27.30
C GLN A 325 -6.47 -22.13 -26.99
N VAL A 326 -5.72 -21.44 -27.85
CA VAL A 326 -5.49 -19.99 -27.73
C VAL A 326 -6.79 -19.21 -27.86
N ARG A 327 -7.64 -19.55 -28.84
CA ARG A 327 -8.97 -18.92 -29.00
C ARG A 327 -9.86 -19.21 -27.80
N ARG A 328 -9.93 -20.46 -27.34
CA ARG A 328 -10.72 -20.84 -26.17
C ARG A 328 -10.30 -20.10 -24.90
N LEU A 329 -9.00 -19.93 -24.68
CA LEU A 329 -8.48 -19.13 -23.56
C LEU A 329 -8.87 -17.66 -23.70
N ARG A 330 -8.75 -17.08 -24.89
CA ARG A 330 -9.16 -15.69 -25.16
C ARG A 330 -10.65 -15.49 -24.88
N ASP A 331 -11.51 -16.36 -25.39
CA ASP A 331 -12.95 -16.28 -25.21
C ASP A 331 -13.33 -16.45 -23.73
N LYS A 332 -12.63 -17.33 -23.00
CA LYS A 332 -12.82 -17.49 -21.57
C LYS A 332 -12.40 -16.24 -20.80
N LEU A 333 -11.25 -15.63 -21.12
CA LEU A 333 -10.78 -14.40 -20.48
C LEU A 333 -11.72 -13.22 -20.79
N LEU A 334 -12.28 -13.15 -22.00
CA LEU A 334 -13.26 -12.14 -22.39
C LEU A 334 -14.59 -12.33 -21.63
N SER A 335 -15.13 -13.55 -21.57
CA SER A 335 -16.35 -13.82 -20.79
C SER A 335 -16.18 -13.45 -19.31
N VAL A 336 -15.01 -13.75 -18.73
CA VAL A 336 -14.65 -13.36 -17.36
C VAL A 336 -14.62 -11.84 -17.20
N ALA A 337 -14.08 -11.11 -18.18
CA ALA A 337 -14.02 -9.65 -18.17
C ALA A 337 -15.41 -9.00 -18.28
N GLU A 338 -16.32 -9.58 -19.07
CA GLU A 338 -17.68 -9.06 -19.28
C GLU A 338 -18.59 -9.20 -18.05
N HIS A 339 -18.25 -10.08 -17.10
CA HIS A 339 -19.01 -10.20 -15.85
C HIS A 339 -18.92 -8.93 -14.99
N ARG A 340 -20.03 -8.19 -14.93
CA ARG A 340 -20.17 -6.94 -14.17
C ARG A 340 -19.87 -7.07 -12.68
N ASP A 341 -20.16 -8.22 -12.08
CA ASP A 341 -19.93 -8.46 -10.66
C ASP A 341 -18.44 -8.64 -10.34
N ILE A 342 -17.65 -9.17 -11.29
CA ILE A 342 -16.22 -9.43 -11.14
C ILE A 342 -15.41 -8.18 -11.51
N PHE A 343 -15.74 -7.53 -12.63
CA PHE A 343 -15.09 -6.32 -13.11
C PHE A 343 -16.07 -5.15 -13.29
N PRO A 344 -16.55 -4.57 -12.18
CA PRO A 344 -17.45 -3.42 -12.24
C PRO A 344 -16.82 -2.22 -12.97
N ASN A 345 -15.50 -2.05 -12.83
CA ASN A 345 -14.72 -0.97 -13.44
C ASN A 345 -14.60 -1.07 -14.97
N LEU A 346 -14.86 -2.23 -15.56
CA LEU A 346 -14.77 -2.40 -17.01
C LEU A 346 -15.85 -1.63 -17.77
N HIS A 347 -16.98 -1.39 -17.11
CA HIS A 347 -18.17 -0.77 -17.69
C HIS A 347 -18.23 0.75 -17.44
N ARG A 348 -17.10 1.33 -16.99
CA ARG A 348 -16.99 2.79 -16.77
C ARG A 348 -17.14 3.53 -18.09
N VAL A 349 -18.02 4.53 -18.09
CA VAL A 349 -18.14 5.46 -19.22
C VAL A 349 -17.16 6.60 -19.01
N LEU A 350 -16.34 6.89 -20.02
CA LEU A 350 -15.38 8.00 -19.97
C LEU A 350 -15.89 9.16 -20.84
N PRO A 351 -15.69 10.42 -20.41
CA PRO A 351 -15.91 11.59 -21.26
C PRO A 351 -15.09 11.49 -22.55
N LYS A 352 -15.64 11.99 -23.67
CA LYS A 352 -14.97 11.97 -24.97
C LYS A 352 -13.64 12.75 -24.94
N SER A 353 -13.61 13.85 -24.21
CA SER A 353 -12.42 14.68 -23.94
C SER A 353 -11.25 13.86 -23.38
N TRP A 354 -11.52 12.95 -22.44
CA TRP A 354 -10.49 12.10 -21.83
C TRP A 354 -9.96 11.04 -22.80
N GLN A 355 -10.83 10.51 -23.67
CA GLN A 355 -10.44 9.57 -24.72
C GLN A 355 -9.55 10.24 -25.77
N VAL A 356 -9.92 11.44 -26.22
CA VAL A 356 -9.11 12.23 -27.15
C VAL A 356 -7.76 12.58 -26.53
N LEU A 357 -7.73 12.98 -25.25
CA LEU A 357 -6.49 13.26 -24.53
C LEU A 357 -5.57 12.03 -24.50
N GLU A 358 -6.13 10.85 -24.22
CA GLU A 358 -5.40 9.59 -24.26
C GLU A 358 -4.82 9.36 -25.66
N GLU A 359 -5.65 9.41 -26.70
CA GLU A 359 -5.21 9.19 -28.08
C GLU A 359 -4.08 10.15 -28.48
N LEU A 360 -4.19 11.42 -28.12
CA LEU A 360 -3.15 12.43 -28.38
C LEU A 360 -1.81 12.11 -27.68
N HIS A 361 -1.84 11.65 -26.42
CA HIS A 361 -0.62 11.30 -25.68
C HIS A 361 0.11 10.08 -26.26
N PHE A 362 -0.60 9.17 -26.95
CA PHE A 362 -0.03 7.95 -27.51
C PHE A 362 0.17 7.99 -29.04
N GLN A 363 0.00 9.16 -29.67
CA GLN A 363 0.30 9.32 -31.10
C GLN A 363 1.80 9.11 -31.38
N PRO A 364 2.16 8.51 -32.54
CA PRO A 364 3.54 8.09 -32.88
C PRO A 364 4.55 9.25 -33.00
N GLN A 365 4.11 10.50 -32.94
CA GLN A 365 4.96 11.68 -32.91
C GLN A 365 5.62 11.91 -31.53
N ALA A 366 5.11 11.29 -30.46
CA ALA A 366 5.68 11.36 -29.12
C ALA A 366 6.85 10.36 -28.95
N GLN A 367 7.96 10.61 -29.64
CA GLN A 367 9.21 9.85 -29.43
C GLN A 367 9.93 10.20 -28.12
N GLN A 368 9.38 11.11 -27.32
CA GLN A 368 9.98 11.52 -26.04
C GLN A 368 9.63 10.53 -24.93
N LEU A 369 10.46 10.49 -23.88
CA LEU A 369 10.20 9.63 -22.71
C LEU A 369 9.09 10.19 -21.80
N TRP A 370 8.99 11.51 -21.72
CA TRP A 370 7.99 12.26 -20.97
C TRP A 370 7.64 13.55 -21.71
N LEU A 371 6.54 14.19 -21.31
CA LEU A 371 6.13 15.52 -21.77
C LEU A 371 6.21 16.50 -20.59
N SER A 372 6.44 17.79 -20.87
CA SER A 372 6.25 18.82 -19.84
C SER A 372 4.76 19.00 -19.52
N TRP A 373 4.45 19.56 -18.36
CA TRP A 373 3.09 19.94 -17.98
C TRP A 373 2.44 20.82 -19.06
N TRP A 374 3.19 21.78 -19.59
CA TRP A 374 2.69 22.72 -20.61
C TRP A 374 2.38 22.04 -21.94
N ASP A 375 3.19 21.06 -22.34
CA ASP A 375 2.91 20.28 -23.55
C ASP A 375 1.67 19.42 -23.34
N SER A 376 1.54 18.77 -22.18
CA SER A 376 0.33 18.01 -21.82
C SER A 376 -0.91 18.91 -21.73
N ALA A 377 -0.78 20.15 -21.23
CA ALA A 377 -1.84 21.14 -21.19
C ALA A 377 -2.29 21.60 -22.57
N ARG A 378 -1.37 21.71 -23.52
CA ARG A 378 -1.70 21.97 -24.92
C ARG A 378 -2.52 20.83 -25.54
N LEU A 379 -2.15 19.58 -25.26
CA LEU A 379 -2.93 18.40 -25.67
C LEU A 379 -4.31 18.37 -24.96
N GLY A 380 -4.36 18.76 -23.68
CA GLY A 380 -5.59 18.97 -22.91
C GLY A 380 -6.55 19.93 -23.59
N LEU A 381 -6.07 21.11 -23.98
CA LEU A 381 -6.86 22.12 -24.68
C LEU A 381 -7.35 21.62 -26.05
N GLN A 382 -6.51 20.89 -26.80
CA GLN A 382 -6.93 20.25 -28.06
C GLN A 382 -8.03 19.21 -27.85
N ALA A 383 -8.01 18.52 -26.70
CA ALA A 383 -9.04 17.58 -26.30
C ALA A 383 -10.31 18.25 -25.70
N GLY A 384 -10.32 19.59 -25.57
CA GLY A 384 -11.43 20.36 -25.01
C GLY A 384 -11.44 20.43 -23.47
N LEU A 385 -10.32 20.16 -22.81
CA LEU A 385 -10.18 20.21 -21.35
C LEU A 385 -9.58 21.56 -20.90
N THR A 386 -10.09 22.08 -19.77
CA THR A 386 -9.45 23.17 -19.04
C THR A 386 -8.31 22.64 -18.15
N GLU A 387 -7.45 23.53 -17.66
CA GLU A 387 -6.27 23.15 -16.85
C GLU A 387 -6.65 22.35 -15.58
N ASP A 388 -7.65 22.80 -14.81
CA ASP A 388 -8.13 22.07 -13.63
C ASP A 388 -8.67 20.67 -13.96
N ARG A 389 -9.26 20.52 -15.16
CA ARG A 389 -9.85 19.25 -15.61
C ARG A 389 -8.79 18.29 -16.11
N LEU A 390 -7.72 18.80 -16.70
CA LEU A 390 -6.58 18.01 -17.15
C LEU A 390 -5.95 17.22 -16.00
N GLN A 391 -5.77 17.84 -14.83
CA GLN A 391 -5.19 17.15 -13.67
C GLN A 391 -6.03 15.91 -13.31
N SER A 392 -7.35 16.03 -13.28
CA SER A 392 -8.25 14.89 -12.97
C SER A 392 -8.14 13.76 -14.00
N ALA A 393 -8.04 14.13 -15.29
CA ALA A 393 -7.85 13.17 -16.37
C ALA A 393 -6.47 12.47 -16.27
N LEU A 394 -5.41 13.21 -15.94
CA LEU A 394 -4.06 12.67 -15.77
C LEU A 394 -3.95 11.79 -14.52
N SER A 395 -4.56 12.17 -13.39
CA SER A 395 -4.62 11.33 -12.18
C SER A 395 -5.35 10.01 -12.48
N TYR A 396 -6.44 10.04 -13.25
CA TYR A 396 -7.11 8.82 -13.72
C TYR A 396 -6.22 7.97 -14.66
N LEU A 397 -5.54 8.59 -15.63
CA LEU A 397 -4.61 7.88 -16.51
C LEU A 397 -3.40 7.30 -15.73
N HIS A 398 -3.01 7.95 -14.63
CA HIS A 398 -2.01 7.45 -13.71
C HIS A 398 -2.48 6.23 -12.92
N GLU A 399 -3.66 6.27 -12.29
CA GLU A 399 -4.22 5.13 -11.55
C GLU A 399 -4.53 3.93 -12.45
N SER A 400 -4.99 4.17 -13.68
CA SER A 400 -5.14 3.11 -14.68
C SER A 400 -3.80 2.50 -15.13
N GLY A 401 -2.68 3.19 -14.86
CA GLY A 401 -1.33 2.78 -15.19
C GLY A 401 -0.98 2.91 -16.66
N LYS A 402 -1.60 3.88 -17.35
CA LYS A 402 -1.28 4.25 -18.74
C LYS A 402 -0.08 5.17 -18.83
N LEU A 403 0.04 6.08 -17.88
CA LEU A 403 1.16 7.02 -17.74
C LEU A 403 1.53 7.17 -16.26
N LEU A 404 2.66 7.82 -15.97
CA LEU A 404 2.98 8.27 -14.60
C LEU A 404 2.83 9.77 -14.50
N TYR A 405 2.11 10.20 -13.46
CA TYR A 405 1.98 11.60 -13.09
C TYR A 405 2.00 11.71 -11.56
N PHE A 406 2.83 12.62 -11.04
CA PHE A 406 3.07 12.76 -9.60
C PHE A 406 2.61 14.13 -9.11
N GLU A 407 1.33 14.28 -8.79
CA GLU A 407 0.69 15.55 -8.41
C GLU A 407 1.33 16.18 -7.15
N GLU A 408 1.67 15.37 -6.15
CA GLU A 408 2.19 15.84 -4.86
C GLU A 408 3.70 16.11 -4.84
N HIS A 409 4.44 15.80 -5.91
CA HIS A 409 5.90 15.92 -5.92
C HIS A 409 6.35 17.22 -6.59
N LEU A 410 7.18 18.02 -5.92
CA LEU A 410 7.52 19.39 -6.36
C LEU A 410 8.11 19.49 -7.78
N THR A 411 9.02 18.58 -8.14
CA THR A 411 9.68 18.55 -9.45
C THR A 411 8.92 17.69 -10.46
N LEU A 412 8.63 16.43 -10.11
CA LEU A 412 7.95 15.47 -10.98
C LEU A 412 6.53 15.90 -11.41
N ARG A 413 5.84 16.80 -10.68
CA ARG A 413 4.53 17.34 -11.09
C ARG A 413 4.58 18.11 -12.41
N GLU A 414 5.76 18.60 -12.81
CA GLU A 414 5.96 19.35 -14.05
C GLU A 414 6.13 18.43 -15.26
N TYR A 415 6.11 17.10 -15.08
CA TYR A 415 6.36 16.12 -16.13
C TYR A 415 5.33 14.98 -16.13
N VAL A 416 4.96 14.54 -17.34
CA VAL A 416 4.02 13.44 -17.59
C VAL A 416 4.74 12.30 -18.32
N PHE A 417 4.96 11.18 -17.64
CA PHE A 417 5.66 10.01 -18.19
C PHE A 417 4.69 9.10 -18.94
N HIS A 418 4.49 9.36 -20.22
CA HIS A 418 3.58 8.60 -21.07
C HIS A 418 4.23 7.35 -21.71
N ASN A 419 5.56 7.34 -21.90
CA ASN A 419 6.27 6.24 -22.55
C ASN A 419 6.77 5.18 -21.56
N LEU A 420 5.84 4.44 -20.96
CA LEU A 420 6.16 3.39 -19.98
C LEU A 420 7.07 2.26 -20.52
N PRO A 421 6.98 1.80 -21.79
CA PRO A 421 7.92 0.80 -22.31
C PRO A 421 9.37 1.23 -22.23
N ARG A 422 9.71 2.46 -22.64
CA ARG A 422 11.07 2.98 -22.51
C ARG A 422 11.49 3.17 -21.06
N LEU A 423 10.57 3.56 -20.18
CA LEU A 423 10.85 3.61 -18.75
C LEU A 423 11.19 2.22 -18.19
N ILE A 424 10.48 1.18 -18.62
CA ILE A 424 10.80 -0.22 -18.25
C ILE A 424 12.19 -0.61 -18.73
N ASP A 425 12.60 -0.20 -19.93
CA ASP A 425 13.96 -0.45 -20.43
C ASP A 425 15.03 0.21 -19.56
N ILE A 426 14.80 1.46 -19.11
CA ILE A 426 15.65 2.15 -18.12
C ILE A 426 15.72 1.35 -16.82
N LEU A 427 14.58 0.92 -16.27
CA LEU A 427 14.53 0.16 -15.02
C LEU A 427 15.23 -1.20 -15.16
N ASN A 428 15.10 -1.86 -16.32
CA ASN A 428 15.73 -3.15 -16.60
C ASN A 428 17.26 -3.05 -16.59
N VAL A 429 17.85 -1.90 -16.95
CA VAL A 429 19.30 -1.67 -16.81
C VAL A 429 19.74 -1.86 -15.36
N PHE A 430 18.99 -1.31 -14.41
CA PHE A 430 19.28 -1.44 -12.98
C PHE A 430 18.76 -2.74 -12.35
N CYS A 431 18.11 -3.62 -13.11
CA CYS A 431 17.73 -4.95 -12.65
C CYS A 431 18.71 -6.03 -13.14
N GLN A 432 19.64 -5.67 -14.03
CA GLN A 432 20.61 -6.58 -14.60
C GLN A 432 21.65 -7.00 -13.55
N ARG A 433 21.85 -8.32 -13.40
CA ARG A 433 22.82 -8.89 -12.44
C ARG A 433 24.08 -9.44 -13.09
N ASP A 434 24.13 -9.45 -14.41
CA ASP A 434 25.28 -9.93 -15.17
C ASP A 434 26.27 -8.79 -15.41
N ALA A 435 27.48 -8.96 -14.87
CA ALA A 435 28.57 -8.00 -15.01
C ALA A 435 28.95 -7.80 -16.49
N THR A 436 28.96 -8.87 -17.29
CA THR A 436 29.41 -8.82 -18.69
C THR A 436 28.49 -7.93 -19.53
N VAL A 437 27.17 -8.05 -19.33
CA VAL A 437 26.17 -7.25 -20.03
C VAL A 437 26.25 -5.78 -19.61
N LEU A 438 26.48 -5.48 -18.33
CA LEU A 438 26.64 -4.11 -17.85
C LEU A 438 27.92 -3.46 -18.42
N LEU A 439 29.02 -4.21 -18.45
CA LEU A 439 30.29 -3.77 -19.02
C LEU A 439 30.18 -3.52 -20.52
N GLN A 440 29.53 -4.43 -21.26
CA GLN A 440 29.29 -4.26 -22.70
C GLN A 440 28.50 -2.98 -22.98
N LYS A 441 27.47 -2.68 -22.18
CA LYS A 441 26.70 -1.42 -22.29
C LYS A 441 27.53 -0.17 -21.97
N LEU A 442 28.48 -0.27 -21.03
CA LEU A 442 29.35 0.85 -20.64
C LEU A 442 30.46 1.14 -21.65
N LEU A 443 31.07 0.10 -22.20
CA LEU A 443 32.18 0.20 -23.14
C LEU A 443 31.69 0.57 -24.55
N GLY A 444 30.49 0.13 -24.94
CA GLY A 444 29.96 0.34 -26.28
C GLY A 444 30.87 -0.23 -27.37
N ASP A 445 30.71 0.25 -28.62
CA ASP A 445 31.56 -0.15 -29.77
C ASP A 445 32.83 0.73 -29.91
N ALA A 446 33.12 1.59 -28.94
CA ALA A 446 34.25 2.53 -29.03
C ALA A 446 35.56 1.88 -28.54
N PRO A 447 36.72 2.22 -29.13
CA PRO A 447 38.02 1.82 -28.58
C PRO A 447 38.23 2.53 -27.23
N VAL A 448 38.31 1.77 -26.14
CA VAL A 448 38.46 2.29 -24.78
C VAL A 448 39.90 2.09 -24.31
N ASP A 449 40.52 3.15 -23.76
CA ASP A 449 41.82 3.05 -23.08
C ASP A 449 41.76 2.00 -21.94
N GLU A 450 42.78 1.14 -21.82
CA GLU A 450 42.84 0.07 -20.80
C GLU A 450 42.63 0.58 -19.36
N LEU A 451 43.12 1.80 -19.06
CA LEU A 451 42.93 2.49 -17.78
C LEU A 451 41.47 2.88 -17.50
N ARG A 452 40.68 3.22 -18.52
CA ARG A 452 39.25 3.49 -18.36
C ARG A 452 38.46 2.21 -18.23
N ALA A 453 38.84 1.16 -18.96
CA ALA A 453 38.20 -0.15 -18.86
C ALA A 453 38.34 -0.72 -17.43
N THR A 454 39.54 -0.73 -16.87
CA THR A 454 39.79 -1.18 -15.48
C THR A 454 39.00 -0.39 -14.43
N GLN A 455 38.85 0.93 -14.59
CA GLN A 455 38.00 1.75 -13.72
C GLN A 455 36.52 1.39 -13.84
N LEU A 456 36.00 1.16 -15.06
CA LEU A 456 34.62 0.73 -15.28
C LEU A 456 34.34 -0.66 -14.71
N HIS A 457 35.30 -1.59 -14.82
CA HIS A 457 35.25 -2.88 -14.14
C HIS A 457 35.08 -2.72 -12.63
N HIS A 458 35.89 -1.87 -11.99
CA HIS A 458 35.79 -1.59 -10.57
C HIS A 458 34.42 -1.02 -10.17
N TYR A 459 33.83 -0.13 -10.98
CA TYR A 459 32.49 0.39 -10.72
C TYR A 459 31.39 -0.67 -10.84
N VAL A 460 31.46 -1.57 -11.83
CA VAL A 460 30.47 -2.65 -11.98
C VAL A 460 30.59 -3.66 -10.85
N GLU A 461 31.79 -4.03 -10.44
CA GLU A 461 32.02 -4.89 -9.27
C GLU A 461 31.51 -4.23 -7.99
N GLY A 462 31.86 -2.96 -7.76
CA GLY A 462 31.36 -2.17 -6.64
C GLY A 462 29.83 -2.06 -6.61
N PHE A 463 29.19 -1.92 -7.78
CA PHE A 463 27.74 -1.92 -7.90
C PHE A 463 27.13 -3.29 -7.55
N LEU A 464 27.68 -4.39 -8.07
CA LEU A 464 27.14 -5.73 -7.86
C LEU A 464 27.38 -6.29 -6.44
N LEU A 465 28.29 -5.68 -5.67
CA LEU A 465 28.61 -6.04 -4.28
C LEU A 465 27.97 -5.09 -3.26
N HIS A 466 28.11 -3.78 -3.48
CA HIS A 466 27.74 -2.73 -2.52
C HIS A 466 26.56 -1.86 -2.97
N GLY A 467 26.09 -2.02 -4.21
CA GLY A 467 25.00 -1.24 -4.78
C GLY A 467 25.36 0.21 -5.06
N LEU A 468 26.64 0.58 -5.16
CA LEU A 468 27.07 1.97 -5.34
C LEU A 468 27.41 2.28 -6.80
N LEU A 469 26.84 3.37 -7.32
CA LEU A 469 27.16 3.90 -8.64
C LEU A 469 27.27 5.44 -8.60
N PRO A 470 28.31 6.04 -9.20
CA PRO A 470 28.39 7.48 -9.35
C PRO A 470 27.48 7.96 -10.51
N ALA A 471 26.96 9.18 -10.41
CA ALA A 471 26.01 9.75 -11.37
C ALA A 471 26.52 9.73 -12.83
N HIS A 472 27.83 9.91 -13.05
CA HIS A 472 28.42 9.88 -14.39
C HIS A 472 28.40 8.48 -15.02
N VAL A 473 28.58 7.41 -14.24
CA VAL A 473 28.46 6.02 -14.74
C VAL A 473 27.00 5.69 -15.02
N ILE A 474 26.06 6.18 -14.19
CA ILE A 474 24.63 6.02 -14.45
C ILE A 474 24.26 6.67 -15.78
N ARG A 475 24.79 7.87 -16.08
CA ARG A 475 24.58 8.52 -17.37
C ARG A 475 25.09 7.67 -18.54
N LEU A 476 26.24 7.01 -18.39
CA LEU A 476 26.79 6.13 -19.43
C LEU A 476 25.90 4.89 -19.63
N LEU A 477 25.42 4.27 -18.55
CA LEU A 477 24.49 3.14 -18.61
C LEU A 477 23.17 3.49 -19.31
N LEU A 478 22.73 4.75 -19.18
CA LEU A 478 21.47 5.24 -19.72
C LEU A 478 21.61 6.02 -21.04
N LYS A 479 22.79 6.04 -21.66
CA LYS A 479 23.09 6.80 -22.88
C LYS A 479 22.10 6.63 -24.06
N PRO A 480 21.45 5.45 -24.31
CA PRO A 480 20.42 5.36 -25.35
C PRO A 480 19.11 6.07 -25.00
N HIS A 481 18.87 6.38 -23.73
CA HIS A 481 17.62 6.95 -23.21
C HIS A 481 17.77 8.37 -22.67
N VAL A 482 18.99 8.81 -22.33
CA VAL A 482 19.28 10.06 -21.62
C VAL A 482 20.26 10.90 -22.42
N GLN A 483 19.82 12.07 -22.88
CA GLN A 483 20.62 12.95 -23.74
C GLN A 483 21.22 14.10 -22.91
N SER A 484 20.40 14.74 -22.08
CA SER A 484 20.78 15.92 -21.29
C SER A 484 21.18 15.59 -19.84
N ARG A 485 21.73 16.57 -19.10
CA ARG A 485 21.96 16.45 -17.65
C ARG A 485 20.65 16.57 -16.85
N GLU A 486 19.68 17.31 -17.38
CA GLU A 486 18.35 17.51 -16.77
C GLU A 486 17.55 16.20 -16.83
N ASP A 487 17.62 15.49 -17.96
CA ASP A 487 17.01 14.15 -18.15
C ASP A 487 17.51 13.17 -17.08
N LEU A 488 18.81 13.18 -16.82
CA LEU A 488 19.44 12.32 -15.82
C LEU A 488 18.93 12.67 -14.42
N GLN A 489 18.84 13.95 -14.08
CA GLN A 489 18.34 14.38 -12.78
C GLN A 489 16.88 13.96 -12.59
N LEU A 490 16.03 14.14 -13.61
CA LEU A 490 14.63 13.75 -13.56
C LEU A 490 14.48 12.23 -13.35
N ILE A 491 15.25 11.41 -14.06
CA ILE A 491 15.23 9.95 -13.89
C ILE A 491 15.72 9.57 -12.49
N LEU A 492 16.78 10.20 -11.98
CA LEU A 492 17.28 9.92 -10.64
C LEU A 492 16.24 10.29 -9.56
N GLU A 493 15.56 11.42 -9.70
CA GLU A 493 14.46 11.81 -8.81
C GLU A 493 13.28 10.82 -8.90
N LEU A 494 12.96 10.34 -10.11
CA LEU A 494 11.96 9.29 -10.30
C LEU A 494 12.37 7.97 -9.63
N LEU A 495 13.64 7.55 -9.77
CA LEU A 495 14.17 6.34 -9.12
C LEU A 495 14.18 6.46 -7.59
N GLU A 496 14.49 7.64 -7.04
CA GLU A 496 14.37 7.96 -5.62
C GLU A 496 12.91 7.84 -5.17
N LYS A 497 11.96 8.45 -5.92
CA LYS A 497 10.53 8.40 -5.61
C LYS A 497 9.96 6.98 -5.72
N MET A 498 10.45 6.15 -6.63
CA MET A 498 10.09 4.73 -6.74
C MET A 498 10.71 3.85 -5.63
N GLY A 499 11.61 4.41 -4.81
CA GLY A 499 12.26 3.69 -3.71
C GLY A 499 13.34 2.70 -4.19
N LEU A 500 13.96 2.95 -5.34
CA LEU A 500 14.98 2.06 -5.93
C LEU A 500 16.40 2.43 -5.53
N CYS A 501 16.67 3.73 -5.38
CA CYS A 501 17.97 4.24 -4.94
C CYS A 501 17.84 5.50 -4.10
N TYR A 502 18.94 5.93 -3.48
CA TYR A 502 19.06 7.22 -2.82
C TYR A 502 20.43 7.85 -3.08
N CYS A 503 20.48 9.18 -3.12
CA CYS A 503 21.73 9.92 -3.16
C CYS A 503 22.46 9.88 -1.79
N VAL A 504 23.72 9.46 -1.81
CA VAL A 504 24.62 9.49 -0.66
C VAL A 504 25.15 10.91 -0.49
N ASN A 505 25.00 11.48 0.71
CA ASN A 505 25.41 12.86 1.03
C ASN A 505 24.79 13.90 0.09
N LYS A 506 23.46 13.87 -0.09
CA LYS A 506 22.71 14.82 -0.93
C LYS A 506 23.13 16.25 -0.57
N PRO A 507 23.86 16.96 -1.44
CA PRO A 507 24.39 18.27 -1.10
C PRO A 507 23.21 19.24 -0.97
N LYS A 508 23.12 19.96 0.15
CA LYS A 508 22.01 20.90 0.44
C LYS A 508 21.92 22.05 -0.58
N CYS A 509 22.99 22.31 -1.33
CA CYS A 509 23.07 23.27 -2.44
C CYS A 509 23.78 22.62 -3.64
N LYS A 510 23.65 23.21 -4.84
CA LYS A 510 24.45 22.83 -6.02
C LYS A 510 25.93 22.75 -5.60
N PRO A 511 26.62 21.62 -5.78
CA PRO A 511 27.98 21.47 -5.31
C PRO A 511 28.88 22.45 -6.07
N LEU A 512 29.48 23.39 -5.33
CA LEU A 512 30.40 24.41 -5.86
C LEU A 512 31.61 23.79 -6.59
N ASN A 513 31.95 22.51 -6.30
CA ASN A 513 33.18 21.87 -6.75
C ASN A 513 33.00 20.64 -7.67
N GLY A 514 31.82 20.41 -8.26
CA GLY A 514 31.65 19.32 -9.23
C GLY A 514 31.90 17.89 -8.69
N ALA A 515 31.87 17.71 -7.36
CA ALA A 515 32.02 16.39 -6.74
C ALA A 515 30.94 15.42 -7.26
N ALA A 516 31.35 14.22 -7.68
CA ALA A 516 30.44 13.22 -8.23
C ALA A 516 29.44 12.77 -7.16
N ALA A 517 28.15 13.03 -7.37
CA ALA A 517 27.10 12.48 -6.54
C ALA A 517 27.06 10.95 -6.70
N TRP A 518 27.01 10.24 -5.58
CA TRP A 518 26.92 8.79 -5.53
C TRP A 518 25.48 8.37 -5.21
N TYR A 519 25.02 7.33 -5.90
CA TYR A 519 23.71 6.74 -5.67
C TYR A 519 23.88 5.31 -5.19
N LYS A 520 23.12 4.96 -4.15
CA LYS A 520 23.10 3.63 -3.56
C LYS A 520 21.80 2.92 -3.89
N PHE A 521 21.91 1.66 -4.34
CA PHE A 521 20.84 0.75 -4.71
C PHE A 521 20.80 -0.41 -3.70
N PRO A 522 19.94 -0.33 -2.66
CA PRO A 522 19.93 -1.32 -1.58
C PRO A 522 19.65 -2.76 -2.04
N CYS A 523 18.97 -2.94 -3.18
CA CYS A 523 18.66 -4.26 -3.73
C CYS A 523 19.88 -5.07 -4.21
N TYR A 524 21.06 -4.44 -4.35
CA TYR A 524 22.32 -5.08 -4.75
C TYR A 524 23.28 -5.33 -3.59
N VAL A 525 22.98 -4.87 -2.38
CA VAL A 525 23.86 -5.04 -1.22
C VAL A 525 23.91 -6.53 -0.85
N LYS A 526 25.06 -7.16 -1.08
CA LYS A 526 25.27 -8.60 -0.79
C LYS A 526 25.98 -8.85 0.54
N ASN A 527 26.78 -7.90 1.01
CA ASN A 527 27.60 -8.10 2.21
C ASN A 527 26.72 -8.16 3.47
N GLU A 528 26.94 -9.20 4.27
CA GLU A 528 26.68 -9.27 5.71
C GLU A 528 27.98 -8.73 6.33
N VAL A 529 28.09 -7.49 6.81
CA VAL A 529 27.71 -7.02 8.14
C VAL A 529 28.11 -5.53 8.16
N PRO A 530 27.23 -4.55 8.46
CA PRO A 530 27.71 -3.31 9.09
C PRO A 530 28.18 -3.71 10.50
N HIS A 531 29.36 -3.25 10.99
CA HIS A 531 29.94 -3.56 12.33
C HIS A 531 28.97 -3.40 13.54
N ALA A 532 27.93 -4.21 13.62
CA ALA A 532 26.79 -4.09 14.53
C ALA A 532 26.59 -5.37 15.36
N GLU A 533 27.19 -6.50 14.97
CA GLU A 533 27.16 -7.74 15.77
C GLU A 533 27.76 -7.53 17.17
N ALA A 534 28.73 -6.63 17.32
CA ALA A 534 29.27 -6.23 18.62
C ALA A 534 28.28 -5.40 19.47
N TRP A 535 27.34 -4.68 18.84
CA TRP A 535 26.38 -3.79 19.51
C TRP A 535 25.05 -4.47 19.88
N ILE A 536 24.59 -5.42 19.08
CA ILE A 536 23.33 -6.16 19.33
C ILE A 536 23.47 -7.15 20.49
N ASN A 537 24.67 -7.71 20.70
CA ASN A 537 24.92 -8.74 21.71
C ASN A 537 25.45 -8.21 23.05
N GLY A 538 25.48 -6.89 23.25
CA GLY A 538 25.94 -6.31 24.52
C GLY A 538 27.42 -6.61 24.85
N ALA A 539 28.27 -6.87 23.85
CA ALA A 539 29.70 -6.97 24.08
C ALA A 539 30.22 -5.56 24.36
N ASN A 540 30.55 -5.29 25.63
CA ASN A 540 31.10 -4.03 26.13
C ASN A 540 32.09 -3.41 25.13
N LEU A 541 31.69 -2.31 24.49
CA LEU A 541 32.64 -1.30 24.07
C LEU A 541 33.37 -0.83 25.33
N SER A 542 34.66 -1.14 25.39
CA SER A 542 35.60 -0.80 26.45
C SER A 542 35.29 0.54 27.14
N GLY A 543 34.90 0.48 28.42
CA GLY A 543 35.18 1.55 29.38
C GLY A 543 34.15 2.66 29.62
N GLN A 544 32.84 2.48 29.38
CA GLN A 544 31.83 3.46 29.83
C GLN A 544 30.81 2.86 30.82
N SER A 545 30.79 3.42 32.03
CA SER A 545 30.01 2.99 33.20
C SER A 545 28.55 3.45 33.21
N PHE A 546 27.84 3.35 32.07
CA PHE A 546 26.42 3.69 32.01
C PHE A 546 25.57 2.46 31.71
N VAL A 547 24.52 2.22 32.51
CA VAL A 547 23.52 1.19 32.25
C VAL A 547 22.67 1.63 31.06
N VAL A 548 23.07 1.21 29.87
CA VAL A 548 22.34 1.46 28.63
C VAL A 548 21.12 0.52 28.58
N GLU A 549 19.92 1.06 28.34
CA GLU A 549 18.73 0.26 28.04
C GLU A 549 18.52 0.21 26.52
N GLN A 550 17.97 -0.92 26.06
CA GLN A 550 17.64 -1.14 24.66
C GLN A 550 16.12 -1.01 24.47
N LEU A 551 15.72 -0.11 23.58
CA LEU A 551 14.37 0.00 23.07
C LEU A 551 14.32 -0.69 21.70
N GLN A 552 13.44 -1.67 21.54
CA GLN A 552 13.30 -2.41 20.27
C GLN A 552 11.83 -2.64 19.94
N ILE A 553 11.44 -2.22 18.73
CA ILE A 553 10.13 -2.46 18.14
C ILE A 553 10.30 -3.49 17.04
N GLU A 554 9.50 -4.55 17.06
CA GLU A 554 9.58 -5.67 16.13
C GLU A 554 8.26 -5.83 15.37
N TYR A 555 8.37 -5.91 14.05
CA TYR A 555 7.32 -6.27 13.12
C TYR A 555 7.50 -7.73 12.74
N SER A 556 6.46 -8.53 12.91
CA SER A 556 6.44 -9.94 12.52
C SER A 556 5.47 -10.15 11.37
N PHE A 557 5.92 -10.90 10.35
CA PHE A 557 5.19 -11.20 9.12
C PHE A 557 4.95 -12.72 9.01
N PRO A 558 3.81 -13.23 9.52
CA PRO A 558 3.59 -14.67 9.63
C PRO A 558 3.41 -15.42 8.31
N PHE A 559 2.87 -14.74 7.28
CA PHE A 559 2.56 -15.38 5.99
C PHE A 559 3.57 -15.05 4.90
N ILE A 560 3.92 -13.77 4.73
CA ILE A 560 4.83 -13.32 3.69
C ILE A 560 5.54 -12.03 4.09
N PHE A 561 6.87 -12.01 3.97
CA PHE A 561 7.62 -10.77 3.96
C PHE A 561 7.58 -10.14 2.56
N PRO A 562 7.09 -8.90 2.41
CA PRO A 562 6.96 -8.35 1.07
C PRO A 562 8.30 -8.18 0.35
N PRO A 563 8.38 -8.62 -0.92
CA PRO A 563 9.64 -8.59 -1.66
C PRO A 563 10.10 -7.14 -1.85
N GLY A 564 11.36 -6.88 -1.51
CA GLY A 564 11.96 -5.56 -1.61
C GLY A 564 11.57 -4.57 -0.50
N LEU A 565 10.75 -4.96 0.49
CA LEU A 565 10.34 -4.07 1.60
C LEU A 565 11.56 -3.48 2.31
N PHE A 566 12.51 -4.31 2.72
CA PHE A 566 13.72 -3.85 3.41
C PHE A 566 14.57 -2.88 2.56
N ALA A 567 14.68 -3.15 1.25
CA ALA A 567 15.42 -2.30 0.33
C ALA A 567 14.75 -0.93 0.14
N ARG A 568 13.41 -0.90 -0.02
CA ARG A 568 12.64 0.34 -0.16
C ARG A 568 12.60 1.13 1.14
N TYR A 569 12.48 0.45 2.27
CA TYR A 569 12.57 1.06 3.58
C TYR A 569 13.94 1.71 3.80
N SER A 570 15.02 1.04 3.39
CA SER A 570 16.38 1.59 3.40
C SER A 570 16.50 2.91 2.62
N VAL A 571 15.79 3.04 1.50
CA VAL A 571 15.72 4.30 0.71
C VAL A 571 14.98 5.39 1.47
N GLN A 572 13.79 5.08 2.01
CA GLN A 572 12.93 6.07 2.69
C GLN A 572 13.57 6.66 3.94
N ILE A 573 14.23 5.85 4.76
CA ILE A 573 14.85 6.33 5.99
C ILE A 573 16.07 7.24 5.76
N ASN A 574 16.57 7.33 4.52
CA ASN A 574 17.77 8.09 4.19
C ASN A 574 17.64 9.59 4.54
N SER A 575 16.45 10.17 4.42
CA SER A 575 16.18 11.57 4.79
C SER A 575 16.26 11.83 6.29
N HIS A 576 16.11 10.78 7.11
CA HIS A 576 16.04 10.87 8.58
C HIS A 576 17.38 10.59 9.25
N VAL A 577 18.38 10.07 8.52
CA VAL A 577 19.67 9.63 9.08
C VAL A 577 20.83 10.46 8.53
N VAL A 578 21.88 10.62 9.33
CA VAL A 578 23.05 11.45 8.98
C VAL A 578 24.21 10.59 8.51
N GLN A 579 24.62 9.62 9.32
CA GLN A 579 25.66 8.65 9.00
C GLN A 579 25.05 7.27 9.00
N ARG A 580 25.35 6.45 8.00
CA ARG A 580 24.77 5.10 7.86
C ARG A 580 25.73 4.12 7.21
N SER A 581 25.54 2.85 7.54
CA SER A 581 26.16 1.69 6.90
C SER A 581 25.07 0.65 6.68
N ASP A 582 24.92 0.19 5.43
CA ASP A 582 23.89 -0.78 5.08
C ASP A 582 24.55 -2.11 4.71
N GLY A 583 24.07 -3.18 5.33
CA GLY A 583 24.26 -4.55 4.88
C GLY A 583 22.96 -5.13 4.34
N LYS A 584 23.03 -6.38 3.89
CA LYS A 584 21.90 -7.09 3.28
C LYS A 584 20.69 -7.22 4.20
N TYR A 585 20.93 -7.41 5.49
CA TYR A 585 19.91 -7.68 6.51
C TYR A 585 19.92 -6.70 7.68
N GLN A 586 20.86 -5.75 7.70
CA GLN A 586 21.00 -4.80 8.81
C GLN A 586 21.40 -3.42 8.28
N ILE A 587 20.85 -2.38 8.89
CA ILE A 587 21.23 -0.99 8.65
C ILE A 587 21.63 -0.40 10.00
N TYR A 588 22.86 0.10 10.07
CA TYR A 588 23.35 0.86 11.21
C TYR A 588 23.38 2.33 10.84
N ALA A 589 22.71 3.19 11.61
CA ALA A 589 22.64 4.61 11.30
C ALA A 589 22.61 5.49 12.55
N TYR A 590 22.90 6.77 12.37
CA TYR A 590 22.75 7.79 13.41
C TYR A 590 21.67 8.79 13.03
N ARG A 591 20.77 9.06 13.96
CA ARG A 591 19.84 10.18 13.89
C ARG A 591 20.23 11.21 14.95
N GLY A 592 20.79 12.33 14.49
CA GLY A 592 21.51 13.25 15.38
C GLY A 592 22.73 12.56 15.99
N LYS A 593 22.76 12.42 17.32
CA LYS A 593 23.81 11.69 18.06
C LYS A 593 23.38 10.30 18.54
N VAL A 594 22.15 9.90 18.23
CA VAL A 594 21.56 8.65 18.75
C VAL A 594 21.72 7.54 17.70
N PRO A 595 22.33 6.40 18.05
CA PRO A 595 22.48 5.26 17.15
C PRO A 595 21.14 4.51 17.01
N VAL A 596 20.87 4.05 15.80
CA VAL A 596 19.71 3.24 15.44
C VAL A 596 20.15 2.05 14.60
N VAL A 597 19.60 0.89 14.91
CA VAL A 597 19.80 -0.36 14.18
C VAL A 597 18.47 -0.80 13.61
N VAL A 598 18.41 -1.01 12.30
CA VAL A 598 17.31 -1.73 11.65
C VAL A 598 17.82 -3.12 11.30
N SER A 599 17.09 -4.17 11.62
CA SER A 599 17.46 -5.55 11.29
C SER A 599 16.28 -6.29 10.68
N TYR A 600 16.52 -7.00 9.58
CA TYR A 600 15.60 -7.93 8.97
C TYR A 600 16.13 -9.36 9.19
N ARG A 601 15.34 -10.21 9.86
CA ARG A 601 15.68 -11.62 10.07
C ARG A 601 14.74 -12.48 9.24
N PRO A 602 15.26 -13.19 8.22
CA PRO A 602 14.44 -14.08 7.43
C PRO A 602 14.00 -15.31 8.25
N ALA A 603 12.83 -15.85 7.92
CA ALA A 603 12.27 -17.04 8.54
C ALA A 603 13.23 -18.24 8.46
N ARG A 604 13.43 -18.93 9.59
CA ARG A 604 14.20 -20.18 9.67
C ARG A 604 13.24 -21.35 9.92
N GLY A 605 12.71 -21.93 8.83
CA GLY A 605 11.77 -23.05 8.89
C GLY A 605 10.33 -22.63 9.22
N ALA A 606 9.46 -23.60 9.51
CA ALA A 606 8.02 -23.39 9.64
C ALA A 606 7.57 -22.67 10.94
N LEU A 607 8.47 -22.53 11.93
CA LEU A 607 8.13 -22.08 13.28
C LEU A 607 8.49 -20.61 13.58
N GLN A 608 9.33 -19.96 12.76
CA GLN A 608 9.74 -18.58 12.97
C GLN A 608 9.35 -17.70 11.78
N PRO A 609 8.49 -16.70 11.98
CA PRO A 609 8.10 -15.78 10.92
C PRO A 609 9.26 -14.84 10.55
N ASP A 610 9.18 -14.23 9.38
CA ASP A 610 10.06 -13.13 9.00
C ASP A 610 9.84 -11.96 9.97
N THR A 611 10.93 -11.35 10.44
CA THR A 611 10.85 -10.22 11.39
C THR A 611 11.68 -9.04 10.94
N LEU A 612 11.17 -7.83 11.16
CA LEU A 612 11.89 -6.57 10.97
C LEU A 612 11.86 -5.79 12.27
N SER A 613 13.03 -5.50 12.83
CA SER A 613 13.16 -4.78 14.09
C SER A 613 13.87 -3.45 13.92
N ILE A 614 13.40 -2.43 14.64
CA ILE A 614 14.05 -1.12 14.77
C ILE A 614 14.43 -0.95 16.24
N ALA A 615 15.72 -0.78 16.50
CA ALA A 615 16.27 -0.70 17.85
C ALA A 615 17.15 0.54 18.04
N SER A 616 17.12 1.08 19.26
CA SER A 616 17.99 2.16 19.70
C SER A 616 18.31 2.00 21.18
N HIS A 617 19.33 2.70 21.63
CA HIS A 617 19.90 2.56 22.95
C HIS A 617 20.04 3.92 23.61
N ALA A 618 19.61 4.03 24.86
CA ALA A 618 19.78 5.22 25.68
C ALA A 618 19.81 4.85 27.17
N SER A 619 20.33 5.74 28.01
CA SER A 619 20.15 5.62 29.45
C SER A 619 18.68 5.85 29.83
N LEU A 620 18.20 5.22 30.91
CA LEU A 620 16.80 5.37 31.37
C LEU A 620 16.33 6.83 31.48
N PRO A 621 17.09 7.78 32.05
CA PRO A 621 16.66 9.18 32.12
C PRO A 621 16.50 9.84 30.74
N ASN A 622 17.27 9.36 29.75
CA ASN A 622 17.31 9.90 28.40
C ASN A 622 16.61 8.99 27.38
N ILE A 623 15.78 8.03 27.81
CA ILE A 623 15.13 7.07 26.91
C ILE A 623 14.21 7.76 25.89
N TRP A 624 13.73 8.95 26.21
CA TRP A 624 12.99 9.82 25.29
C TRP A 624 13.79 10.14 24.02
N THR A 625 15.13 10.19 24.08
CA THR A 625 15.98 10.41 22.90
C THR A 625 15.98 9.21 21.95
N ALA A 626 15.90 7.98 22.48
CA ALA A 626 15.73 6.76 21.70
C ALA A 626 14.35 6.69 21.05
N TRP A 627 13.28 7.06 21.79
CA TRP A 627 11.94 7.20 21.22
C TRP A 627 11.90 8.26 20.13
N GLN A 628 12.49 9.43 20.38
CA GLN A 628 12.57 10.47 19.37
C GLN A 628 13.28 9.95 18.13
N ALA A 629 14.40 9.24 18.25
CA ALA A 629 15.16 8.68 17.14
C ALA A 629 14.36 7.64 16.33
N ILE A 630 13.68 6.69 16.98
CA ILE A 630 12.96 5.58 16.34
C ILE A 630 11.61 6.00 15.75
N THR A 631 10.88 6.93 16.37
CA THR A 631 9.47 7.21 16.03
C THR A 631 9.26 7.52 14.54
N PRO A 632 10.03 8.42 13.91
CA PRO A 632 9.88 8.70 12.47
C PRO A 632 10.24 7.53 11.57
N LEU A 633 11.16 6.66 12.01
CA LEU A 633 11.50 5.45 11.25
C LEU A 633 10.35 4.44 11.27
N VAL A 634 9.70 4.29 12.43
CA VAL A 634 8.47 3.50 12.58
C VAL A 634 7.33 4.09 11.74
N GLU A 635 7.18 5.41 11.72
CA GLU A 635 6.18 6.10 10.89
C GLU A 635 6.42 5.86 9.39
N GLU A 636 7.65 6.01 8.90
CA GLU A 636 8.02 5.70 7.51
C GLU A 636 7.72 4.24 7.15
N LEU A 637 8.04 3.29 8.05
CA LEU A 637 7.71 1.88 7.82
C LEU A 637 6.20 1.66 7.75
N ASN A 638 5.43 2.28 8.65
CA ASN A 638 3.96 2.17 8.63
C ASN A 638 3.37 2.77 7.35
N VAL A 639 3.88 3.90 6.88
CA VAL A 639 3.49 4.51 5.59
C VAL A 639 3.82 3.57 4.43
N LEU A 640 5.01 2.97 4.41
CA LEU A 640 5.39 2.01 3.39
C LEU A 640 4.48 0.78 3.38
N LEU A 641 4.14 0.25 4.57
CA LEU A 641 3.26 -0.91 4.71
C LEU A 641 1.82 -0.63 4.22
N GLN A 642 1.37 0.62 4.12
CA GLN A 642 0.06 0.96 3.54
C GLN A 642 -0.04 0.58 2.06
N GLU A 643 1.09 0.44 1.35
CA GLU A 643 1.06 -0.06 -0.02
C GLU A 643 0.74 -1.56 -0.13
N TRP A 644 0.67 -2.28 0.99
CA TRP A 644 0.23 -3.67 1.07
C TRP A 644 -1.03 -3.77 1.95
N PRO A 645 -2.19 -3.28 1.48
CA PRO A 645 -3.39 -3.21 2.30
C PRO A 645 -3.95 -4.59 2.72
N GLY A 646 -3.54 -5.68 2.06
CA GLY A 646 -3.93 -7.05 2.43
C GLY A 646 -2.87 -7.79 3.25
N LEU A 647 -1.78 -7.14 3.64
CA LEU A 647 -0.70 -7.78 4.39
C LEU A 647 -1.06 -7.89 5.87
N TYR A 648 -0.96 -9.12 6.40
CA TYR A 648 -1.02 -9.35 7.83
C TYR A 648 0.37 -9.27 8.45
N TYR A 649 0.51 -8.38 9.43
CA TYR A 649 1.68 -8.25 10.28
C TYR A 649 1.26 -7.92 11.71
N THR A 650 2.15 -8.20 12.66
CA THR A 650 1.97 -7.85 14.07
C THR A 650 3.13 -7.00 14.55
N VAL A 651 2.84 -6.00 15.38
CA VAL A 651 3.84 -5.10 15.94
C VAL A 651 3.96 -5.38 17.42
N HIS A 652 5.19 -5.46 17.91
CA HIS A 652 5.47 -5.72 19.31
C HIS A 652 6.59 -4.82 19.82
N VAL A 653 6.51 -4.41 21.08
CA VAL A 653 7.65 -3.83 21.80
C VAL A 653 8.32 -4.94 22.60
N LEU A 654 9.61 -5.17 22.35
CA LEU A 654 10.34 -6.24 23.03
C LEU A 654 10.78 -5.81 24.43
N CYS A 655 10.65 -6.74 25.38
CA CYS A 655 11.08 -6.49 26.76
C CYS A 655 12.59 -6.27 26.86
N SER A 656 13.00 -5.07 27.28
CA SER A 656 14.42 -4.69 27.39
C SER A 656 15.23 -5.62 28.31
N LYS A 657 14.60 -6.13 29.38
CA LYS A 657 15.26 -7.03 30.34
C LYS A 657 15.50 -8.43 29.75
N CYS A 658 14.55 -8.95 28.96
CA CYS A 658 14.75 -10.19 28.22
C CYS A 658 15.88 -10.04 27.18
N LEU A 659 15.96 -8.90 26.50
CA LEU A 659 17.02 -8.60 25.52
C LEU A 659 18.40 -8.51 26.19
N LYS A 660 18.51 -7.81 27.33
CA LYS A 660 19.76 -7.71 28.10
C LYS A 660 20.31 -9.07 28.55
N ARG A 661 19.44 -10.04 28.81
CA ARG A 661 19.82 -11.41 29.17
C ARG A 661 20.16 -12.30 27.96
N GLY A 662 20.00 -11.79 26.74
CA GLY A 662 20.17 -12.59 25.53
C GLY A 662 19.12 -13.70 25.38
N SER A 663 17.90 -13.50 25.91
CA SER A 663 16.83 -14.51 25.79
C SER A 663 16.49 -14.76 24.32
N PRO A 664 16.42 -16.03 23.85
CA PRO A 664 16.11 -16.33 22.46
C PRO A 664 14.66 -15.97 22.09
N ASN A 665 13.76 -15.93 23.08
CA ASN A 665 12.34 -15.63 22.90
C ASN A 665 11.91 -14.56 23.92
N PRO A 666 12.25 -13.27 23.72
CA PRO A 666 11.88 -12.20 24.63
C PRO A 666 10.36 -12.08 24.80
N HIS A 667 9.91 -11.45 25.89
CA HIS A 667 8.49 -11.11 26.03
C HIS A 667 8.14 -9.95 25.09
N THR A 668 6.96 -10.04 24.47
CA THR A 668 6.44 -9.13 23.45
C THR A 668 5.24 -8.37 24.00
N PHE A 669 5.40 -7.07 24.25
CA PHE A 669 4.28 -6.20 24.57
C PHE A 669 3.51 -5.84 23.29
N PRO A 670 2.17 -5.73 23.33
CA PRO A 670 1.38 -5.41 22.14
C PRO A 670 1.74 -4.05 21.53
N GLY A 671 1.92 -3.98 20.21
CA GLY A 671 2.24 -2.74 19.50
C GLY A 671 1.11 -1.71 19.53
N GLU A 672 -0.12 -2.10 19.85
CA GLU A 672 -1.23 -1.16 20.06
C GLU A 672 -0.94 -0.13 21.16
N LEU A 673 -0.03 -0.43 22.09
CA LEU A 673 0.44 0.49 23.14
C LEU A 673 1.16 1.71 22.56
N LEU A 674 1.77 1.62 21.38
CA LEU A 674 2.45 2.73 20.70
C LEU A 674 1.50 3.89 20.35
N SER A 675 0.21 3.60 20.23
CA SER A 675 -0.82 4.58 19.90
C SER A 675 -1.59 5.11 21.12
N GLN A 676 -1.23 4.66 22.32
CA GLN A 676 -1.94 4.94 23.56
C GLN A 676 -1.11 5.81 24.49
N PRO A 677 -1.74 6.73 25.23
CA PRO A 677 -1.05 7.48 26.27
C PRO A 677 -0.62 6.51 27.39
N ARG A 678 0.45 6.89 28.08
CA ARG A 678 0.91 6.18 29.26
C ARG A 678 -0.18 6.20 30.35
N PRO A 679 -0.48 5.07 31.01
CA PRO A 679 -1.39 5.03 32.15
C PRO A 679 -0.87 5.87 33.33
N GLU A 680 -1.75 6.62 33.98
CA GLU A 680 -1.41 7.41 35.18
C GLU A 680 -1.05 6.49 36.36
N GLY A 681 -0.04 6.90 37.15
CA GLY A 681 0.40 6.15 38.33
C GLY A 681 1.24 4.88 38.07
N LEU A 682 1.33 4.39 36.83
CA LEU A 682 2.11 3.20 36.49
C LEU A 682 3.58 3.55 36.17
N THR A 683 4.51 3.06 37.00
CA THR A 683 5.96 3.28 36.85
C THR A 683 6.70 2.07 36.28
N GLU A 684 6.28 0.87 36.67
CA GLU A 684 6.94 -0.39 36.34
C GLU A 684 5.93 -1.48 35.97
N ILE A 685 6.35 -2.40 35.09
CA ILE A 685 5.57 -3.56 34.64
C ILE A 685 6.40 -4.82 34.90
N ILE A 686 5.78 -5.88 35.44
CA ILE A 686 6.47 -7.15 35.66
C ILE A 686 6.56 -7.90 34.33
N CYS A 687 7.76 -8.37 33.98
CA CYS A 687 7.94 -9.22 32.80
C CYS A 687 7.33 -10.61 33.04
N PRO A 688 6.32 -11.05 32.26
CA PRO A 688 5.66 -12.35 32.42
C PRO A 688 6.60 -13.55 32.32
N LYS A 689 7.57 -13.49 31.40
CA LYS A 689 8.51 -14.59 31.16
C LYS A 689 9.60 -14.70 32.23
N ASN A 690 9.86 -13.62 32.98
CA ASN A 690 10.96 -13.57 33.95
C ASN A 690 10.48 -13.49 35.42
N GLY A 691 9.17 -13.47 35.68
CA GLY A 691 8.53 -13.72 36.98
C GLY A 691 8.81 -12.75 38.14
N SER A 692 9.83 -11.89 38.07
CA SER A 692 10.20 -10.97 39.17
C SER A 692 10.87 -9.67 38.71
N GLU A 693 11.33 -9.58 37.47
CA GLU A 693 11.96 -8.37 36.94
C GLU A 693 10.95 -7.32 36.53
N ARG A 694 11.21 -6.09 36.98
CA ARG A 694 10.42 -4.91 36.67
C ARG A 694 11.02 -4.15 35.49
N VAL A 695 10.19 -3.89 34.49
CA VAL A 695 10.49 -3.12 33.29
C VAL A 695 9.92 -1.72 33.48
N ASN A 696 10.72 -0.68 33.26
CA ASN A 696 10.24 0.69 33.34
C ASN A 696 9.22 0.94 32.21
N VAL A 697 8.07 1.51 32.54
CA VAL A 697 6.97 1.80 31.59
C VAL A 697 7.43 2.69 30.43
N ALA A 698 8.43 3.55 30.66
CA ALA A 698 9.01 4.42 29.62
C ALA A 698 9.73 3.66 28.48
N LEU A 699 9.99 2.36 28.65
CA LEU A 699 10.53 1.48 27.60
C LEU A 699 9.43 0.78 26.79
N VAL A 700 8.17 0.87 27.23
CA VAL A 700 7.01 0.21 26.60
C VAL A 700 6.07 1.23 25.97
N TYR A 701 5.84 2.35 26.65
CA TYR A 701 4.98 3.43 26.19
C TYR A 701 5.82 4.58 25.63
N PRO A 702 5.47 5.12 24.45
CA PRO A 702 6.11 6.33 23.95
C PRO A 702 5.77 7.52 24.87
N PRO A 703 6.63 8.55 24.91
CA PRO A 703 6.34 9.77 25.65
C PRO A 703 5.08 10.43 25.08
N THR A 704 4.19 10.91 25.95
CA THR A 704 3.06 11.75 25.53
C THR A 704 3.59 12.96 24.79
N PRO A 705 3.02 13.34 23.62
CA PRO A 705 3.47 14.52 22.90
C PRO A 705 3.25 15.75 23.78
N THR A 706 4.33 16.25 24.38
CA THR A 706 4.35 17.60 24.95
C THR A 706 4.14 18.57 23.80
N VAL A 707 3.22 19.52 23.99
CA VAL A 707 2.90 20.61 23.07
C VAL A 707 4.14 21.07 22.28
N VAL A 708 3.98 21.04 20.96
CA VAL A 708 4.96 21.27 19.89
C VAL A 708 5.93 22.43 20.19
N SER A 709 7.23 22.16 20.06
CA SER A 709 8.24 23.18 19.77
C SER A 709 8.16 23.55 18.28
N PRO A 710 8.01 24.83 17.89
CA PRO A 710 7.78 25.23 16.51
C PRO A 710 9.10 25.22 15.74
N CYS A 711 9.50 24.07 15.19
CA CYS A 711 10.57 23.97 14.19
C CYS A 711 10.55 22.62 13.45
N SER A 712 9.46 22.34 12.73
CA SER A 712 9.44 21.50 11.53
C SER A 712 8.00 21.43 10.97
N ASN A 713 7.50 22.57 10.47
CA ASN A 713 6.33 22.56 9.60
C ASN A 713 6.78 22.16 8.18
N SER A 714 6.75 20.85 7.91
CA SER A 714 6.23 20.30 6.65
C SER A 714 6.21 18.78 6.74
N HIS A 715 5.01 18.22 6.61
CA HIS A 715 4.69 16.78 6.52
C HIS A 715 4.75 15.94 7.81
N ALA A 716 3.69 16.06 8.63
CA ALA A 716 3.03 14.94 9.31
C ALA A 716 1.90 15.52 10.19
N ALA A 717 0.74 15.76 9.59
CA ALA A 717 -0.48 16.13 10.32
C ALA A 717 -1.64 15.25 9.86
N TRP A 718 -1.59 13.95 10.17
CA TRP A 718 -2.77 13.08 10.01
C TRP A 718 -2.81 12.05 11.15
N GLY A 719 -3.05 12.55 12.36
CA GLY A 719 -3.76 11.80 13.39
C GLY A 719 -5.21 12.25 13.36
N GLN A 720 -6.13 11.33 13.07
CA GLN A 720 -7.57 11.56 12.88
C GLN A 720 -7.92 12.42 11.67
N PHE A 721 -8.22 11.81 10.53
CA PHE A 721 -9.28 12.29 9.62
C PHE A 721 -9.79 11.16 8.73
#